data_AF-A0A972XFD2-F1
#
_entry.id   AF-A0A972XFD2-F1
#
_cell.length_a   1.000
_cell.length_b   1.000
_cell.length_c   1.000
_cell.angle_alpha   90.00
_cell.angle_beta   90.00
_cell.angle_gamma   90.00
#
_symmetry.space_group_name_H-M   'P 1'
#
loop_
_entity.id
_entity.type
_entity.pdbx_description
1 polymer ?
#
loop_
_entity_poly.entity_id
_entity_poly.type
_entity_poly.pdbx_seq_one_letter_code
_entity_poly.pdbx_strand_id
1 'polypeptide(L)'
;MSIDTVATAEASPGSEQPFAALGLKPDEYQRIREILGRRPTSSELAMYSVMWSEHCSYKSSKVHLAQFGEKKPQTDVLLVGIGENAGVVDVGHGWAVTFKVESHNHPSYVEPYQGAATGVGGIVRDILSMGARPLAVMDPLRFGPADAPDTRRVLTGIVAGVGGYGNCLGLPNIGGEVVFDASYAGNPLVNALCVGAMRHEDIHLASAKGVGNLVVLYGARTGGDGIGGVSVLASETFSEGGPTKRPSVQVGDPFMEKLLIEATLEVLHAGLVEGIQDLGGAGISCATSELASNGDGGMHVWLDRVLLRDQSLSPEEILMSESQERMCAIVTPSKLDEFLLRCNKWDVEAVVIGEVNASGRLTVDWHGERIVDVPPRTVAHEGPVYERPFARPAWQDSLQADAPTAERLHRPSSPDEIKATLLTMVAAPNLASKSWVTSQYDRYVLGNTVLAQPQDAGMIRIDEETGLGIALATDCNGRFAKLDPYAGAQLALAESYRNVAASGASPLAVTNCLNFGSPEDPAVMWQFAEATRGLADGCLQLGIPVTGGNVSFYNQTGDTAINPTPVVGVLGVIEDVARRTPINWGPVGDFIYVLGDTHDEFGGSEWAHHVHGHLGGLPPAVNLERERLLGEILVAGSRDGLFTAAHDVSDGGIAQVLVEMALASNAGGRCSVPGGIDPFTYLFSESAGRAVVVVPAEHEARLVDVCAARGLPAAHIGEVDGGKELKFVGLFSVALTELREAHEGTLPRLFG
;
A
#
# COMPACT_ATOMS: atom_id res chain seq x y z
N MET A 1 -33.04 -25.16 -10.73
CA MET A 1 -33.19 -24.51 -12.06
C MET A 1 -32.46 -25.38 -13.07
N SER A 2 -32.83 -25.39 -14.37
CA SER A 2 -32.00 -26.08 -15.36
C SER A 2 -30.68 -25.34 -15.50
N ILE A 3 -29.56 -26.08 -15.50
CA ILE A 3 -28.22 -25.53 -15.69
C ILE A 3 -28.14 -24.89 -17.08
N ASP A 4 -27.58 -23.67 -17.18
CA ASP A 4 -27.39 -22.98 -18.46
C ASP A 4 -26.08 -23.46 -19.11
N THR A 5 -26.18 -24.47 -19.95
CA THR A 5 -25.03 -25.10 -20.62
C THR A 5 -24.67 -24.39 -21.92
N VAL A 6 -23.47 -24.64 -22.44
CA VAL A 6 -23.03 -24.10 -23.75
C VAL A 6 -23.99 -24.52 -24.88
N ALA A 7 -24.46 -25.76 -24.88
CA ALA A 7 -25.46 -26.25 -25.84
C ALA A 7 -26.81 -25.52 -25.69
N THR A 8 -27.23 -25.20 -24.46
CA THR A 8 -28.44 -24.41 -24.20
C THR A 8 -28.27 -22.98 -24.71
N ALA A 9 -27.10 -22.37 -24.50
CA ALA A 9 -26.78 -21.04 -24.98
C ALA A 9 -26.83 -20.92 -26.51
N GLU A 10 -26.34 -21.94 -27.23
CA GLU A 10 -26.46 -22.03 -28.69
C GLU A 10 -27.92 -22.18 -29.15
N ALA A 11 -28.71 -23.00 -28.45
CA ALA A 11 -30.11 -23.26 -28.81
C ALA A 11 -31.07 -22.10 -28.45
N SER A 12 -30.65 -21.15 -27.61
CA SER A 12 -31.51 -20.08 -27.09
C SER A 12 -30.89 -18.67 -27.20
N PRO A 13 -30.51 -18.21 -28.41
CA PRO A 13 -29.74 -16.98 -28.61
C PRO A 13 -30.48 -15.68 -28.22
N GLY A 14 -31.81 -15.75 -28.06
CA GLY A 14 -32.66 -14.62 -27.67
C GLY A 14 -33.05 -14.58 -26.19
N SER A 15 -32.52 -15.49 -25.36
CA SER A 15 -32.83 -15.50 -23.93
C SER A 15 -32.24 -14.26 -23.27
N GLU A 16 -33.06 -13.56 -22.46
CA GLU A 16 -32.63 -12.38 -21.71
C GLU A 16 -31.67 -12.80 -20.59
N GLN A 17 -30.62 -12.00 -20.35
CA GLN A 17 -29.60 -12.26 -19.33
C GLN A 17 -29.37 -11.02 -18.47
N PRO A 18 -29.14 -11.18 -17.15
CA PRO A 18 -29.07 -10.06 -16.20
C PRO A 18 -27.67 -9.39 -16.17
N PHE A 19 -27.04 -9.14 -17.32
CA PHE A 19 -25.65 -8.63 -17.39
C PHE A 19 -25.46 -7.29 -16.65
N ALA A 20 -26.45 -6.39 -16.73
CA ALA A 20 -26.39 -5.10 -16.03
C ALA A 20 -26.40 -5.25 -14.50
N ALA A 21 -27.08 -6.27 -13.96
CA ALA A 21 -27.09 -6.54 -12.52
C ALA A 21 -25.76 -7.10 -12.00
N LEU A 22 -24.89 -7.58 -12.90
CA LEU A 22 -23.56 -8.09 -12.58
C LEU A 22 -22.46 -7.01 -12.74
N GLY A 23 -22.81 -5.83 -13.27
CA GLY A 23 -21.89 -4.70 -13.46
C GLY A 23 -21.39 -4.50 -14.89
N LEU A 24 -21.89 -5.25 -15.87
CA LEU A 24 -21.50 -5.11 -17.27
C LEU A 24 -22.32 -4.04 -18.01
N LYS A 25 -21.65 -3.28 -18.88
CA LYS A 25 -22.27 -2.33 -19.81
C LYS A 25 -22.83 -3.04 -21.05
N PRO A 26 -23.82 -2.44 -21.76
CA PRO A 26 -24.39 -3.06 -22.96
C PRO A 26 -23.38 -3.36 -24.08
N ASP A 27 -22.38 -2.50 -24.25
CA ASP A 27 -21.29 -2.69 -25.21
C ASP A 27 -20.33 -3.81 -24.79
N GLU A 28 -20.01 -3.91 -23.49
CA GLU A 28 -19.22 -5.02 -22.94
C GLU A 28 -19.93 -6.36 -23.15
N TYR A 29 -21.23 -6.44 -22.84
CA TYR A 29 -22.03 -7.65 -23.08
C TYR A 29 -22.07 -8.02 -24.58
N GLN A 30 -22.27 -7.03 -25.46
CA GLN A 30 -22.27 -7.26 -26.90
C GLN A 30 -20.91 -7.79 -27.39
N ARG A 31 -19.80 -7.24 -26.88
CA ARG A 31 -18.45 -7.73 -27.18
C ARG A 31 -18.23 -9.17 -26.71
N ILE A 32 -18.74 -9.54 -25.53
CA ILE A 32 -18.69 -10.92 -25.03
C ILE A 32 -19.42 -11.86 -26.00
N ARG A 33 -20.59 -11.47 -26.51
CA ARG A 33 -21.33 -12.27 -27.50
C ARG A 33 -20.57 -12.44 -28.81
N GLU A 34 -19.89 -11.40 -29.26
CA GLU A 34 -19.05 -11.43 -30.48
C GLU A 34 -17.85 -12.35 -30.30
N ILE A 35 -17.17 -12.28 -29.16
CA ILE A 35 -16.05 -13.16 -28.80
C ILE A 35 -16.49 -14.64 -28.81
N LEU A 36 -17.66 -14.92 -28.23
CA LEU A 36 -18.18 -16.28 -28.10
C LEU A 36 -18.88 -16.80 -29.36
N GLY A 37 -19.34 -15.92 -30.26
CA GLY A 37 -20.18 -16.27 -31.41
C GLY A 37 -21.61 -16.70 -31.03
N ARG A 38 -21.99 -16.53 -29.76
CA ARG A 38 -23.29 -16.89 -29.17
C ARG A 38 -23.56 -16.04 -27.94
N ARG A 39 -24.72 -16.20 -27.29
CA ARG A 39 -24.88 -15.64 -25.93
C ARG A 39 -23.95 -16.40 -24.95
N PRO A 40 -23.40 -15.74 -23.92
CA PRO A 40 -22.70 -16.45 -22.86
C PRO A 40 -23.66 -17.35 -22.08
N THR A 41 -23.14 -18.39 -21.42
CA THR A 41 -23.86 -19.06 -20.33
C THR A 41 -23.93 -18.15 -19.10
N SER A 42 -24.73 -18.50 -18.10
CA SER A 42 -24.69 -17.81 -16.80
C SER A 42 -23.30 -17.83 -16.16
N SER A 43 -22.59 -18.96 -16.21
CA SER A 43 -21.22 -19.09 -15.69
C SER A 43 -20.19 -18.27 -16.47
N GLU A 44 -20.27 -18.24 -17.80
CA GLU A 44 -19.39 -17.39 -18.61
C GLU A 44 -19.66 -15.92 -18.38
N LEU A 45 -20.93 -15.52 -18.30
CA LEU A 45 -21.31 -14.15 -18.03
C LEU A 45 -20.80 -13.70 -16.66
N ALA A 46 -20.92 -14.55 -15.63
CA ALA A 46 -20.34 -14.35 -14.32
C ALA A 46 -18.82 -14.15 -14.38
N MET A 47 -18.09 -15.05 -15.04
CA MET A 47 -16.63 -14.95 -15.21
C MET A 47 -16.20 -13.66 -15.89
N TYR A 48 -16.81 -13.32 -17.03
CA TYR A 48 -16.50 -12.07 -17.71
C TYR A 48 -16.84 -10.84 -16.85
N SER A 49 -17.95 -10.89 -16.11
CA SER A 49 -18.38 -9.75 -15.29
C SER A 49 -17.39 -9.40 -14.18
N VAL A 50 -16.83 -10.41 -13.51
CA VAL A 50 -15.83 -10.18 -12.45
C VAL A 50 -14.47 -9.82 -13.04
N MET A 51 -14.04 -10.50 -14.10
CA MET A 51 -12.73 -10.26 -14.70
C MET A 51 -12.64 -8.94 -15.48
N TRP A 52 -13.76 -8.46 -16.04
CA TRP A 52 -13.85 -7.15 -16.72
C TRP A 52 -14.32 -6.01 -15.78
N SER A 53 -14.41 -6.27 -14.47
CA SER A 53 -14.64 -5.23 -13.46
C SER A 53 -13.48 -4.21 -13.44
N GLU A 54 -13.71 -3.01 -12.91
CA GLU A 54 -12.63 -2.01 -12.79
C GLU A 54 -11.49 -2.56 -11.90
N HIS A 55 -11.85 -3.27 -10.83
CA HIS A 55 -10.92 -3.86 -9.87
C HIS A 55 -9.97 -4.89 -10.49
N CYS A 56 -10.46 -5.80 -11.33
CA CYS A 56 -9.60 -6.84 -11.93
C CYS A 56 -8.93 -6.37 -13.23
N SER A 57 -9.64 -5.64 -14.09
CA SER A 57 -9.14 -5.32 -15.44
C SER A 57 -8.35 -4.03 -15.54
N TYR A 58 -8.47 -3.14 -14.54
CA TYR A 58 -7.89 -1.80 -14.55
C TYR A 58 -8.33 -0.99 -15.78
N LYS A 59 -9.56 -1.21 -16.27
CA LYS A 59 -10.01 -0.73 -17.59
C LYS A 59 -9.93 0.78 -17.78
N SER A 60 -10.03 1.57 -16.72
CA SER A 60 -9.90 3.04 -16.80
C SER A 60 -8.49 3.54 -16.47
N SER A 61 -7.65 2.77 -15.77
CA SER A 61 -6.30 3.18 -15.37
C SER A 61 -5.19 2.66 -16.29
N LYS A 62 -5.36 1.51 -16.94
CA LYS A 62 -4.32 0.78 -17.69
C LYS A 62 -3.54 1.66 -18.69
N VAL A 63 -4.22 2.58 -19.38
CA VAL A 63 -3.58 3.51 -20.34
C VAL A 63 -2.60 4.49 -19.68
N HIS A 64 -2.85 4.88 -18.42
CA HIS A 64 -1.97 5.78 -17.67
C HIS A 64 -0.85 5.03 -16.97
N LEU A 65 -1.12 3.81 -16.47
CA LEU A 65 -0.13 2.97 -15.80
C LEU A 65 0.99 2.50 -16.74
N ALA A 66 0.75 2.45 -18.05
CA ALA A 66 1.76 2.14 -19.06
C ALA A 66 3.02 3.03 -18.93
N GLN A 67 2.86 4.25 -18.41
CA GLN A 67 3.98 5.17 -18.18
C GLN A 67 5.04 4.61 -17.24
N PHE A 68 4.69 3.75 -16.27
CA PHE A 68 5.68 3.13 -15.38
C PHE A 68 6.61 2.15 -16.14
N GLY A 69 6.10 1.51 -17.19
CA GLY A 69 6.91 0.69 -18.09
C GLY A 69 7.70 1.54 -19.10
N GLU A 70 7.07 2.56 -19.68
CA GLU A 70 7.69 3.44 -20.69
C GLU A 70 8.81 4.32 -20.11
N LYS A 71 8.64 4.80 -18.87
CA LYS A 71 9.58 5.65 -18.14
C LYS A 71 10.38 4.87 -17.09
N LYS A 72 10.56 3.57 -17.29
CA LYS A 72 11.34 2.73 -16.37
C LYS A 72 12.80 3.23 -16.29
N PRO A 73 13.33 3.50 -15.08
CA PRO A 73 14.75 3.79 -14.89
C PRO A 73 15.66 2.69 -15.45
N GLN A 74 16.84 3.06 -15.95
CA GLN A 74 17.86 2.08 -16.35
C GLN A 74 18.54 1.52 -15.10
N THR A 75 18.10 0.34 -14.67
CA THR A 75 18.61 -0.37 -13.49
C THR A 75 18.48 -1.89 -13.65
N ASP A 76 19.44 -2.62 -13.09
CA ASP A 76 19.48 -4.09 -13.07
C ASP A 76 18.81 -4.68 -11.81
N VAL A 77 18.27 -3.82 -10.94
CA VAL A 77 17.65 -4.21 -9.66
C VAL A 77 16.39 -5.05 -9.84
N LEU A 78 15.63 -4.87 -10.92
CA LEU A 78 14.38 -5.59 -11.14
C LEU A 78 14.64 -6.98 -11.74
N LEU A 79 14.38 -8.02 -10.95
CA LEU A 79 14.42 -9.42 -11.39
C LEU A 79 13.09 -9.82 -12.06
N VAL A 80 11.97 -9.34 -11.51
CA VAL A 80 10.62 -9.52 -12.05
C VAL A 80 9.90 -8.18 -12.00
N GLY A 81 9.38 -7.74 -13.15
CA GLY A 81 8.71 -6.44 -13.30
C GLY A 81 7.19 -6.53 -13.26
N ILE A 82 6.55 -5.43 -13.66
CA ILE A 82 5.09 -5.29 -13.76
C ILE A 82 4.51 -6.39 -14.67
N GLY A 83 3.47 -7.09 -14.20
CA GLY A 83 2.74 -8.12 -14.95
C GLY A 83 2.59 -9.45 -14.23
N GLU A 84 3.38 -9.70 -13.19
CA GLU A 84 3.20 -10.80 -12.23
C GLU A 84 2.50 -10.28 -10.94
N ASN A 85 2.11 -11.18 -10.02
CA ASN A 85 1.34 -10.81 -8.82
C ASN A 85 2.04 -9.77 -7.96
N ALA A 86 3.37 -9.85 -7.84
CA ALA A 86 4.20 -8.85 -7.19
C ALA A 86 5.59 -8.74 -7.86
N GLY A 87 6.16 -7.54 -7.89
CA GLY A 87 7.49 -7.32 -8.47
C GLY A 87 8.61 -7.73 -7.52
N VAL A 88 9.71 -8.23 -8.09
CA VAL A 88 10.86 -8.79 -7.35
C VAL A 88 12.12 -7.97 -7.64
N VAL A 89 12.83 -7.61 -6.59
CA VAL A 89 14.10 -6.86 -6.67
C VAL A 89 15.26 -7.63 -6.08
N ASP A 90 16.45 -7.43 -6.64
CA ASP A 90 17.72 -7.88 -6.08
C ASP A 90 18.16 -6.93 -4.96
N VAL A 91 18.45 -7.50 -3.78
CA VAL A 91 18.96 -6.77 -2.61
C VAL A 91 20.39 -7.17 -2.25
N GLY A 92 21.08 -7.90 -3.13
CA GLY A 92 22.46 -8.32 -2.96
C GLY A 92 22.61 -9.69 -2.28
N HIS A 93 23.84 -10.22 -2.28
CA HIS A 93 24.20 -11.49 -1.63
C HIS A 93 23.35 -12.72 -2.07
N GLY A 94 22.77 -12.67 -3.27
CA GLY A 94 21.88 -13.72 -3.80
C GLY A 94 20.47 -13.72 -3.19
N TRP A 95 20.10 -12.65 -2.47
CA TRP A 95 18.77 -12.42 -1.93
C TRP A 95 17.92 -11.59 -2.88
N ALA A 96 16.65 -11.96 -2.97
CA ALA A 96 15.61 -11.21 -3.64
C ALA A 96 14.51 -10.84 -2.64
N VAL A 97 13.88 -9.71 -2.87
CA VAL A 97 12.75 -9.22 -2.07
C VAL A 97 11.59 -8.87 -2.98
N THR A 98 10.39 -9.24 -2.55
CA THR A 98 9.14 -8.82 -3.17
C THR A 98 8.32 -8.04 -2.14
N PHE A 99 7.64 -7.01 -2.61
CA PHE A 99 6.78 -6.19 -1.79
C PHE A 99 5.69 -5.58 -2.65
N LYS A 100 4.50 -5.44 -2.07
CA LYS A 100 3.33 -4.91 -2.75
C LYS A 100 2.42 -4.25 -1.71
N VAL A 101 1.74 -3.19 -2.12
CA VAL A 101 0.65 -2.57 -1.39
C VAL A 101 -0.67 -2.75 -2.14
N GLU A 102 -1.71 -3.13 -1.41
CA GLU A 102 -3.08 -3.26 -1.90
C GLU A 102 -4.07 -2.45 -1.06
N SER A 103 -5.31 -2.35 -1.53
CA SER A 103 -6.40 -1.66 -0.82
C SER A 103 -7.57 -2.60 -0.56
N HIS A 104 -8.23 -2.42 0.58
CA HIS A 104 -9.46 -3.12 0.93
C HIS A 104 -10.54 -2.16 1.45
N ASN A 105 -10.68 -1.00 0.78
CA ASN A 105 -11.44 0.17 1.23
C ASN A 105 -12.95 -0.11 1.45
N HIS A 106 -13.69 -0.44 0.38
CA HIS A 106 -15.15 -0.63 0.45
C HIS A 106 -15.55 -1.72 1.45
N PRO A 107 -14.92 -2.91 1.48
CA PRO A 107 -15.30 -3.92 2.46
C PRO A 107 -14.99 -3.47 3.90
N SER A 108 -13.88 -2.75 4.12
CA SER A 108 -13.52 -2.21 5.44
C SER A 108 -14.45 -1.08 5.90
N TYR A 109 -15.13 -0.38 4.99
CA TYR A 109 -16.17 0.56 5.41
C TYR A 109 -17.44 -0.16 5.91
N VAL A 110 -17.83 -1.22 5.20
CA VAL A 110 -19.05 -2.00 5.47
C VAL A 110 -18.89 -2.88 6.72
N GLU A 111 -17.80 -3.66 6.79
CA GLU A 111 -17.43 -4.53 7.91
C GLU A 111 -15.94 -4.29 8.24
N PRO A 112 -15.64 -3.38 9.18
CA PRO A 112 -14.28 -2.91 9.42
C PRO A 112 -13.27 -3.98 9.84
N TYR A 113 -13.69 -4.94 10.67
CA TYR A 113 -12.77 -5.96 11.17
C TYR A 113 -12.37 -6.92 10.06
N GLN A 114 -13.36 -7.49 9.40
CA GLN A 114 -13.15 -8.49 8.37
C GLN A 114 -12.54 -7.87 7.12
N GLY A 115 -12.99 -6.69 6.70
CA GLY A 115 -12.40 -6.01 5.54
C GLY A 115 -10.90 -5.73 5.71
N ALA A 116 -10.47 -5.32 6.91
CA ALA A 116 -9.06 -5.12 7.19
C ALA A 116 -8.28 -6.44 7.30
N ALA A 117 -8.86 -7.44 7.98
CA ALA A 117 -8.25 -8.74 8.17
C ALA A 117 -8.00 -9.46 6.82
N THR A 118 -9.00 -9.49 5.94
CA THR A 118 -8.87 -10.09 4.61
C THR A 118 -7.97 -9.28 3.68
N GLY A 119 -7.89 -7.95 3.87
CA GLY A 119 -6.90 -7.11 3.22
C GLY A 119 -5.45 -7.53 3.54
N VAL A 120 -5.15 -7.81 4.82
CA VAL A 120 -3.84 -8.34 5.24
C VAL A 120 -3.61 -9.75 4.69
N GLY A 121 -4.61 -10.63 4.75
CA GLY A 121 -4.50 -11.99 4.21
C GLY A 121 -4.25 -12.03 2.70
N GLY A 122 -4.96 -11.21 1.92
CA GLY A 122 -4.78 -11.10 0.47
C GLY A 122 -3.35 -10.73 0.08
N ILE A 123 -2.83 -9.65 0.65
CA ILE A 123 -1.48 -9.17 0.30
C ILE A 123 -0.37 -10.15 0.71
N VAL A 124 -0.58 -10.94 1.76
CA VAL A 124 0.34 -12.02 2.16
C VAL A 124 0.40 -13.11 1.09
N ARG A 125 -0.74 -13.47 0.47
CA ARG A 125 -0.79 -14.50 -0.57
C ARG A 125 -0.13 -14.05 -1.87
N ASP A 126 -0.22 -12.78 -2.23
CA ASP A 126 0.53 -12.22 -3.36
C ASP A 126 2.05 -12.37 -3.20
N ILE A 127 2.55 -12.14 -1.98
CA ILE A 127 3.97 -12.31 -1.68
C ILE A 127 4.36 -13.79 -1.73
N LEU A 128 3.49 -14.66 -1.20
CA LEU A 128 3.70 -16.10 -1.17
C LEU A 128 3.72 -16.72 -2.57
N SER A 129 2.88 -16.25 -3.50
CA SER A 129 2.79 -16.79 -4.86
C SER A 129 4.09 -16.57 -5.67
N MET A 130 4.88 -15.55 -5.32
CA MET A 130 6.20 -15.32 -5.91
C MET A 130 7.30 -16.27 -5.38
N GLY A 131 6.97 -17.10 -4.38
CA GLY A 131 7.92 -17.98 -3.68
C GLY A 131 8.60 -17.35 -2.47
N ALA A 132 8.23 -16.12 -2.12
CA ALA A 132 8.81 -15.43 -0.98
C ALA A 132 8.14 -15.79 0.33
N ARG A 133 8.94 -15.92 1.39
CA ARG A 133 8.40 -15.99 2.75
C ARG A 133 7.98 -14.58 3.18
N PRO A 134 6.71 -14.34 3.54
CA PRO A 134 6.28 -13.08 4.14
C PRO A 134 7.06 -12.81 5.45
N LEU A 135 7.57 -11.60 5.61
CA LEU A 135 8.42 -11.20 6.73
C LEU A 135 7.84 -10.10 7.60
N ALA A 136 7.07 -9.17 7.00
CA ALA A 136 6.46 -8.05 7.72
C ALA A 136 5.30 -7.44 6.92
N VAL A 137 4.48 -6.65 7.62
CA VAL A 137 3.36 -5.88 7.05
C VAL A 137 3.41 -4.40 7.46
N MET A 138 2.72 -3.55 6.70
CA MET A 138 2.44 -2.15 7.05
C MET A 138 1.01 -1.76 6.64
N ASP A 139 0.42 -0.79 7.34
CA ASP A 139 -0.96 -0.34 7.11
C ASP A 139 -1.08 1.19 6.93
N PRO A 140 -1.09 1.69 5.69
CA PRO A 140 -1.49 3.07 5.41
C PRO A 140 -3.01 3.24 5.52
N LEU A 141 -3.45 3.94 6.56
CA LEU A 141 -4.86 4.11 6.93
C LEU A 141 -5.30 5.58 6.80
N ARG A 142 -6.50 5.81 6.27
CA ARG A 142 -7.16 7.12 6.19
C ARG A 142 -8.58 7.06 6.71
N PHE A 143 -8.95 7.99 7.58
CA PHE A 143 -10.26 8.06 8.22
C PHE A 143 -10.87 9.46 8.13
N GLY A 144 -12.17 9.53 8.43
CA GLY A 144 -12.85 10.80 8.69
C GLY A 144 -12.24 11.57 9.87
N PRO A 145 -12.87 12.69 10.29
CA PRO A 145 -12.39 13.44 11.46
C PRO A 145 -12.30 12.56 12.69
N ALA A 146 -11.20 12.66 13.46
CA ALA A 146 -10.90 11.74 14.55
C ALA A 146 -11.95 11.71 15.68
N ASP A 147 -12.66 12.83 15.88
CA ASP A 147 -13.74 12.96 16.86
C ASP A 147 -15.13 12.58 16.29
N ALA A 148 -15.22 12.22 15.01
CA ALA A 148 -16.48 11.82 14.39
C ALA A 148 -16.96 10.46 14.94
N PRO A 149 -18.28 10.32 15.23
CA PRO A 149 -18.83 9.07 15.77
C PRO A 149 -18.55 7.83 14.91
N ASP A 150 -18.61 7.97 13.59
CA ASP A 150 -18.38 6.83 12.68
C ASP A 150 -16.90 6.44 12.60
N THR A 151 -15.98 7.40 12.76
CA THR A 151 -14.54 7.12 12.79
C THR A 151 -14.19 6.23 13.97
N ARG A 152 -14.84 6.40 15.14
CA ARG A 152 -14.67 5.50 16.29
C ARG A 152 -15.02 4.04 15.95
N ARG A 153 -16.09 3.82 15.18
CA ARG A 153 -16.50 2.46 14.73
C ARG A 153 -15.49 1.88 13.75
N VAL A 154 -15.20 2.64 12.69
CA VAL A 154 -14.38 2.20 11.55
C VAL A 154 -12.94 1.95 11.99
N LEU A 155 -12.30 2.93 12.64
CA LEU A 155 -10.91 2.82 13.09
C LEU A 155 -10.70 1.66 14.06
N THR A 156 -11.54 1.56 15.10
CA THR A 156 -11.39 0.47 16.10
C THR A 156 -11.53 -0.90 15.46
N GLY A 157 -12.50 -1.07 14.56
CA GLY A 157 -12.70 -2.35 13.89
C GLY A 157 -11.55 -2.70 12.94
N ILE A 158 -11.06 -1.74 12.14
CA ILE A 158 -9.93 -1.94 11.23
C ILE A 158 -8.65 -2.29 11.99
N VAL A 159 -8.30 -1.54 13.04
CA VAL A 159 -7.10 -1.81 13.85
C VAL A 159 -7.19 -3.20 14.50
N ALA A 160 -8.37 -3.57 15.02
CA ALA A 160 -8.57 -4.92 15.56
C ALA A 160 -8.46 -6.00 14.47
N GLY A 161 -8.90 -5.73 13.24
CA GLY A 161 -8.79 -6.64 12.09
C GLY A 161 -7.34 -6.84 11.62
N VAL A 162 -6.60 -5.74 11.42
CA VAL A 162 -5.17 -5.76 11.06
C VAL A 162 -4.37 -6.55 12.10
N GLY A 163 -4.52 -6.19 13.38
CA GLY A 163 -3.84 -6.89 14.47
C GLY A 163 -4.30 -8.34 14.61
N GLY A 164 -5.61 -8.60 14.48
CA GLY A 164 -6.19 -9.94 14.57
C GLY A 164 -5.61 -10.91 13.55
N TYR A 165 -5.40 -10.46 12.31
CA TYR A 165 -4.84 -11.30 11.26
C TYR A 165 -3.31 -11.38 11.34
N GLY A 166 -2.61 -10.24 11.35
CA GLY A 166 -1.15 -10.18 11.34
C GLY A 166 -0.50 -10.85 12.56
N ASN A 167 -1.05 -10.63 13.76
CA ASN A 167 -0.52 -11.24 14.98
C ASN A 167 -0.70 -12.76 14.99
N CYS A 168 -1.86 -13.25 14.52
CA CYS A 168 -2.14 -14.70 14.45
C CYS A 168 -1.25 -15.40 13.42
N LEU A 169 -0.98 -14.74 12.30
CA LEU A 169 -0.08 -15.23 11.26
C LEU A 169 1.39 -15.26 11.73
N GLY A 170 1.72 -14.40 12.70
CA GLY A 170 3.08 -14.22 13.19
C GLY A 170 3.92 -13.35 12.26
N LEU A 171 3.32 -12.27 11.74
CA LEU A 171 4.03 -11.23 11.00
C LEU A 171 4.07 -9.94 11.82
N PRO A 172 5.25 -9.32 12.01
CA PRO A 172 5.36 -8.03 12.66
C PRO A 172 4.79 -6.95 11.73
N ASN A 173 4.02 -6.04 12.30
CA ASN A 173 3.70 -4.78 11.65
C ASN A 173 4.81 -3.77 11.96
N ILE A 174 5.56 -3.36 10.92
CA ILE A 174 6.78 -2.56 11.09
C ILE A 174 6.60 -1.07 10.77
N GLY A 175 5.44 -0.65 10.29
CA GLY A 175 5.17 0.74 9.95
C GLY A 175 3.80 0.92 9.31
N GLY A 176 3.51 2.11 8.80
CA GLY A 176 2.22 2.46 8.23
C GLY A 176 1.90 3.92 8.51
N GLU A 177 0.66 4.31 8.25
CA GLU A 177 0.22 5.70 8.39
C GLU A 177 -1.18 5.75 8.99
N VAL A 178 -1.50 6.81 9.73
CA VAL A 178 -2.87 7.07 10.20
C VAL A 178 -3.16 8.55 10.03
N VAL A 179 -4.03 8.89 9.10
CA VAL A 179 -4.43 10.28 8.84
C VAL A 179 -5.94 10.43 8.93
N PHE A 180 -6.37 11.55 9.50
CA PHE A 180 -7.74 11.96 9.70
C PHE A 180 -8.03 13.20 8.85
N ASP A 181 -9.03 13.12 7.98
CA ASP A 181 -9.51 14.25 7.17
C ASP A 181 -10.98 14.04 6.79
N ALA A 182 -11.75 15.13 6.71
CA ALA A 182 -13.17 15.09 6.39
C ALA A 182 -13.47 14.42 5.04
N SER A 183 -12.55 14.48 4.07
CA SER A 183 -12.71 13.87 2.75
C SER A 183 -12.84 12.34 2.77
N TYR A 184 -12.36 11.67 3.82
CA TYR A 184 -12.43 10.20 3.96
C TYR A 184 -13.63 9.73 4.80
N ALA A 185 -14.48 10.63 5.29
CA ALA A 185 -15.57 10.27 6.21
C ALA A 185 -16.58 9.27 5.62
N GLY A 186 -16.84 9.33 4.32
CA GLY A 186 -17.73 8.38 3.62
C GLY A 186 -17.00 7.20 2.98
N ASN A 187 -15.67 7.28 2.85
CA ASN A 187 -14.83 6.31 2.15
C ASN A 187 -13.47 6.24 2.86
N PRO A 188 -13.36 5.53 3.99
CA PRO A 188 -12.07 5.30 4.64
C PRO A 188 -11.17 4.48 3.71
N LEU A 189 -9.86 4.71 3.82
CA LEU A 189 -8.87 3.94 3.06
C LEU A 189 -8.14 2.98 4.00
N VAL A 190 -8.07 1.72 3.56
CA VAL A 190 -7.39 0.64 4.27
C VAL A 190 -6.48 -0.02 3.28
N ASN A 191 -5.23 0.43 3.26
CA ASN A 191 -4.21 -0.19 2.45
C ASN A 191 -3.38 -1.14 3.32
N ALA A 192 -2.93 -2.24 2.74
CA ALA A 192 -2.06 -3.20 3.39
C ALA A 192 -0.85 -3.45 2.49
N LEU A 193 0.34 -3.33 3.05
CA LEU A 193 1.60 -3.68 2.40
C LEU A 193 2.15 -4.94 3.04
N CYS A 194 2.68 -5.86 2.24
CA CYS A 194 3.48 -6.97 2.73
C CYS A 194 4.83 -7.01 2.01
N VAL A 195 5.85 -7.47 2.72
CA VAL A 195 7.18 -7.73 2.18
C VAL A 195 7.60 -9.16 2.49
N GLY A 196 8.24 -9.80 1.53
CA GLY A 196 8.84 -11.13 1.68
C GLY A 196 10.21 -11.24 1.03
N ALA A 197 11.01 -12.19 1.50
CA ALA A 197 12.33 -12.47 0.94
C ALA A 197 12.47 -13.93 0.50
N MET A 198 13.36 -14.15 -0.46
CA MET A 198 13.72 -15.46 -1.01
C MET A 198 15.13 -15.43 -1.61
N ARG A 199 15.70 -16.58 -1.93
CA ARG A 199 16.92 -16.65 -2.73
C ARG A 199 16.58 -16.45 -4.20
N HIS A 200 17.55 -15.98 -4.99
CA HIS A 200 17.37 -15.80 -6.45
C HIS A 200 16.91 -17.09 -7.15
N GLU A 201 17.33 -18.26 -6.66
CA GLU A 201 16.97 -19.57 -7.24
C GLU A 201 15.56 -20.05 -6.88
N ASP A 202 14.93 -19.44 -5.88
CA ASP A 202 13.58 -19.77 -5.40
C ASP A 202 12.50 -18.87 -6.03
N ILE A 203 12.85 -18.02 -7.01
CA ILE A 203 11.89 -17.16 -7.69
C ILE A 203 10.98 -18.02 -8.58
N HIS A 204 9.68 -17.97 -8.33
CA HIS A 204 8.66 -18.67 -9.10
C HIS A 204 7.76 -17.69 -9.87
N LEU A 205 7.31 -18.09 -11.06
CA LEU A 205 6.43 -17.31 -11.95
C LEU A 205 5.09 -18.03 -12.17
N ALA A 206 4.03 -17.28 -12.45
CA ALA A 206 2.68 -17.83 -12.64
C ALA A 206 2.45 -18.27 -14.11
N SER A 207 2.78 -19.53 -14.44
CA SER A 207 2.50 -20.08 -15.78
C SER A 207 2.11 -21.56 -15.77
N ALA A 208 0.97 -21.90 -16.40
CA ALA A 208 0.53 -23.28 -16.57
C ALA A 208 1.11 -23.90 -17.85
N LYS A 209 2.37 -24.37 -17.77
CA LYS A 209 3.04 -25.09 -18.86
C LYS A 209 2.91 -26.59 -18.69
N GLY A 210 2.99 -27.31 -19.81
CA GLY A 210 2.98 -28.78 -19.87
C GLY A 210 1.58 -29.37 -20.00
N VAL A 211 1.22 -29.80 -21.20
CA VAL A 211 -0.01 -30.58 -21.46
C VAL A 211 0.00 -31.86 -20.63
N GLY A 212 -1.13 -32.15 -19.96
CA GLY A 212 -1.27 -33.27 -19.03
C GLY A 212 -0.95 -32.93 -17.57
N ASN A 213 -0.43 -31.72 -17.29
CA ASN A 213 -0.23 -31.27 -15.93
C ASN A 213 -1.56 -31.00 -15.24
N LEU A 214 -1.60 -31.28 -13.94
CA LEU A 214 -2.81 -31.24 -13.13
C LEU A 214 -2.98 -29.85 -12.51
N VAL A 215 -4.22 -29.39 -12.46
CA VAL A 215 -4.62 -28.16 -11.76
C VAL A 215 -5.11 -28.56 -10.38
N VAL A 216 -4.37 -28.17 -9.35
CA VAL A 216 -4.62 -28.53 -7.95
C VAL A 216 -5.04 -27.31 -7.16
N LEU A 217 -6.24 -27.34 -6.60
CA LEU A 217 -6.71 -26.35 -5.64
C LEU A 217 -6.38 -26.83 -4.23
N TYR A 218 -5.80 -25.98 -3.41
CA TYR A 218 -5.44 -26.34 -2.04
C TYR A 218 -5.61 -25.15 -1.09
N GLY A 219 -5.77 -25.43 0.21
CA GLY A 219 -6.14 -24.46 1.23
C GLY A 219 -7.57 -24.66 1.74
N ALA A 220 -8.25 -23.58 2.08
CA ALA A 220 -9.60 -23.60 2.63
C ALA A 220 -10.66 -24.05 1.62
N ARG A 221 -11.80 -24.52 2.13
CA ARG A 221 -12.95 -24.92 1.30
C ARG A 221 -13.71 -23.70 0.78
N THR A 222 -14.24 -23.80 -0.43
CA THR A 222 -15.00 -22.73 -1.10
C THR A 222 -16.38 -22.57 -0.47
N GLY A 223 -16.66 -21.40 0.07
CA GLY A 223 -17.97 -20.99 0.61
C GLY A 223 -18.64 -19.91 -0.25
N GLY A 224 -19.82 -19.46 0.17
CA GLY A 224 -20.55 -18.39 -0.51
C GLY A 224 -20.01 -16.99 -0.21
N ASP A 225 -18.69 -16.81 -0.05
CA ASP A 225 -18.08 -15.58 0.46
C ASP A 225 -17.78 -14.59 -0.66
N GLY A 226 -18.10 -13.30 -0.46
CA GLY A 226 -17.69 -12.22 -1.36
C GLY A 226 -18.20 -12.28 -2.80
N ILE A 227 -19.25 -13.07 -3.08
CA ILE A 227 -19.74 -13.26 -4.46
C ILE A 227 -20.18 -11.92 -5.08
N GLY A 228 -19.46 -11.49 -6.11
CA GLY A 228 -19.70 -10.23 -6.82
C GLY A 228 -19.15 -8.99 -6.13
N GLY A 229 -18.26 -9.15 -5.13
CA GLY A 229 -17.62 -8.05 -4.41
C GLY A 229 -16.86 -7.11 -5.35
N VAL A 230 -16.01 -7.68 -6.23
CA VAL A 230 -15.19 -6.89 -7.15
C VAL A 230 -15.96 -6.19 -8.27
N SER A 231 -17.03 -6.80 -8.79
CA SER A 231 -17.80 -6.25 -9.91
C SER A 231 -18.92 -5.30 -9.49
N VAL A 232 -19.49 -5.46 -8.30
CA VAL A 232 -20.64 -4.66 -7.83
C VAL A 232 -20.26 -3.69 -6.72
N LEU A 233 -19.45 -4.09 -5.74
CA LEU A 233 -19.12 -3.21 -4.61
C LEU A 233 -17.90 -2.32 -4.88
N ALA A 234 -16.81 -2.90 -5.40
CA ALA A 234 -15.56 -2.18 -5.61
C ALA A 234 -15.51 -1.37 -6.92
N SER A 235 -16.53 -1.52 -7.78
CA SER A 235 -16.62 -0.87 -9.09
C SER A 235 -17.81 0.11 -9.19
N GLU A 236 -18.49 0.41 -8.08
CA GLU A 236 -19.59 1.36 -7.99
C GLU A 236 -19.41 2.32 -6.80
N THR A 237 -20.19 3.42 -6.80
CA THR A 237 -20.14 4.46 -5.76
C THR A 237 -21.18 4.21 -4.68
N PHE A 238 -20.92 4.69 -3.46
CA PHE A 238 -21.94 4.64 -2.41
C PHE A 238 -23.01 5.72 -2.61
N SER A 239 -24.28 5.36 -2.36
CA SER A 239 -25.38 6.32 -2.29
C SER A 239 -25.38 7.08 -0.95
N GLU A 240 -25.99 8.27 -0.90
CA GLU A 240 -26.10 9.10 0.32
C GLU A 240 -26.77 8.38 1.52
N GLY A 241 -27.60 7.35 1.26
CA GLY A 241 -28.25 6.54 2.29
C GLY A 241 -27.35 5.45 2.92
N GLY A 242 -26.08 5.36 2.53
CA GLY A 242 -25.17 4.29 2.93
C GLY A 242 -25.33 3.01 2.07
N PRO A 243 -24.61 1.92 2.42
CA PRO A 243 -24.59 0.70 1.63
C PRO A 243 -25.96 -0.02 1.66
N THR A 244 -26.58 -0.17 0.49
CA THR A 244 -27.88 -0.83 0.31
C THR A 244 -27.79 -2.35 0.15
N LYS A 245 -26.60 -2.91 -0.10
CA LYS A 245 -26.36 -4.35 -0.24
C LYS A 245 -25.27 -4.80 0.75
N ARG A 246 -25.57 -5.82 1.55
CA ARG A 246 -24.59 -6.56 2.35
C ARG A 246 -24.41 -7.93 1.71
N PRO A 247 -23.46 -8.11 0.78
CA PRO A 247 -23.07 -9.45 0.39
C PRO A 247 -22.52 -10.21 1.61
N SER A 248 -22.41 -11.53 1.48
CA SER A 248 -21.73 -12.40 2.42
C SER A 248 -20.32 -11.86 2.70
N VAL A 249 -20.17 -11.28 3.89
CA VAL A 249 -18.91 -10.73 4.39
C VAL A 249 -17.85 -11.82 4.31
N GLN A 250 -16.75 -11.55 3.61
CA GLN A 250 -15.58 -12.42 3.60
C GLN A 250 -15.05 -12.51 5.04
N VAL A 251 -14.73 -13.71 5.51
CA VAL A 251 -14.13 -13.92 6.83
C VAL A 251 -12.78 -14.57 6.63
N GLY A 252 -11.73 -13.96 7.15
CA GLY A 252 -10.38 -14.51 7.08
C GLY A 252 -10.10 -15.51 8.21
N ASP A 253 -9.35 -16.57 7.89
CA ASP A 253 -8.81 -17.53 8.85
C ASP A 253 -7.27 -17.48 8.87
N PRO A 254 -6.66 -16.61 9.70
CA PRO A 254 -5.20 -16.46 9.73
C PRO A 254 -4.46 -17.73 10.19
N PHE A 255 -5.14 -18.66 10.88
CA PHE A 255 -4.52 -19.92 11.28
C PHE A 255 -4.38 -20.86 10.08
N MET A 256 -5.41 -20.93 9.23
CA MET A 256 -5.32 -21.67 7.98
C MET A 256 -4.30 -21.05 7.03
N GLU A 257 -4.25 -19.71 6.92
CA GLU A 257 -3.24 -19.00 6.13
C GLU A 257 -1.82 -19.34 6.60
N LYS A 258 -1.58 -19.45 7.92
CA LYS A 258 -0.27 -19.86 8.45
C LYS A 258 0.13 -21.26 7.98
N LEU A 259 -0.79 -22.22 8.01
CA LEU A 259 -0.53 -23.58 7.52
C LEU A 259 -0.29 -23.57 6.01
N LEU A 260 -1.05 -22.75 5.27
CA LEU A 260 -0.92 -22.58 3.82
C LEU A 260 0.44 -22.00 3.42
N ILE A 261 0.97 -21.04 4.17
CA ILE A 261 2.33 -20.49 3.97
C ILE A 261 3.37 -21.61 4.08
N GLU A 262 3.35 -22.38 5.17
CA GLU A 262 4.37 -23.42 5.39
C GLU A 262 4.26 -24.56 4.36
N ALA A 263 3.02 -24.96 4.02
CA ALA A 263 2.78 -25.95 2.98
C ALA A 263 3.28 -25.48 1.61
N THR A 264 2.98 -24.23 1.25
CA THR A 264 3.35 -23.64 -0.04
C THR A 264 4.86 -23.53 -0.18
N LEU A 265 5.55 -22.98 0.83
CA LEU A 265 7.01 -22.89 0.80
C LEU A 265 7.68 -24.27 0.75
N GLU A 266 7.12 -25.30 1.42
CA GLU A 266 7.66 -26.66 1.33
C GLU A 266 7.49 -27.28 -0.06
N VAL A 267 6.34 -27.11 -0.73
CA VAL A 267 6.13 -27.66 -2.08
C VAL A 267 6.95 -26.93 -3.14
N LEU A 268 7.19 -25.63 -2.96
CA LEU A 268 8.05 -24.82 -3.84
C LEU A 268 9.51 -25.25 -3.71
N HIS A 269 10.07 -25.28 -2.50
CA HIS A 269 11.46 -25.73 -2.27
C HIS A 269 11.70 -27.19 -2.70
N ALA A 270 10.68 -28.05 -2.65
CA ALA A 270 10.77 -29.43 -3.13
C ALA A 270 10.67 -29.53 -4.67
N GLY A 271 10.47 -28.43 -5.39
CA GLY A 271 10.35 -28.41 -6.85
C GLY A 271 9.11 -29.13 -7.36
N LEU A 272 8.02 -29.12 -6.59
CA LEU A 272 6.80 -29.88 -6.88
C LEU A 272 5.81 -29.15 -7.79
N VAL A 273 6.01 -27.85 -7.98
CA VAL A 273 5.06 -26.94 -8.62
C VAL A 273 5.68 -26.35 -9.88
N GLU A 274 4.93 -26.39 -10.99
CA GLU A 274 5.34 -25.81 -12.28
C GLU A 274 4.81 -24.38 -12.47
N GLY A 275 3.74 -24.02 -11.75
CA GLY A 275 3.15 -22.68 -11.71
C GLY A 275 2.17 -22.58 -10.54
N ILE A 276 2.07 -21.40 -9.95
CA ILE A 276 1.27 -21.15 -8.75
C ILE A 276 0.51 -19.83 -8.90
N GLN A 277 -0.68 -19.75 -8.33
CA GLN A 277 -1.49 -18.53 -8.28
C GLN A 277 -2.28 -18.48 -6.97
N ASP A 278 -2.42 -17.29 -6.40
CA ASP A 278 -3.34 -17.06 -5.29
C ASP A 278 -4.80 -16.98 -5.78
N LEU A 279 -5.74 -17.07 -4.83
CA LEU A 279 -7.14 -16.81 -5.09
C LEU A 279 -7.59 -15.58 -4.29
N GLY A 280 -7.61 -14.43 -4.95
CA GLY A 280 -8.18 -13.18 -4.45
C GLY A 280 -9.52 -12.83 -5.12
N GLY A 281 -9.60 -11.62 -5.65
CA GLY A 281 -10.76 -11.15 -6.42
C GLY A 281 -11.10 -12.09 -7.58
N ALA A 282 -12.41 -12.33 -7.82
CA ALA A 282 -12.91 -13.27 -8.82
C ALA A 282 -12.54 -14.76 -8.63
N GLY A 283 -11.81 -15.13 -7.56
CA GLY A 283 -11.63 -16.51 -7.11
C GLY A 283 -11.10 -17.48 -8.16
N ILE A 284 -11.79 -18.61 -8.33
CA ILE A 284 -11.41 -19.67 -9.29
C ILE A 284 -11.43 -19.15 -10.74
N SER A 285 -12.32 -18.21 -11.05
CA SER A 285 -12.39 -17.61 -12.39
C SER A 285 -11.09 -16.91 -12.76
N CYS A 286 -10.54 -16.12 -11.83
CA CYS A 286 -9.26 -15.43 -12.00
C CYS A 286 -8.13 -16.46 -12.16
N ALA A 287 -7.93 -17.29 -11.15
CA ALA A 287 -6.81 -18.23 -11.11
C ALA A 287 -6.76 -19.14 -12.34
N THR A 288 -7.90 -19.69 -12.77
CA THR A 288 -7.93 -20.61 -13.93
C THR A 288 -7.78 -19.89 -15.27
N SER A 289 -8.35 -18.69 -15.43
CA SER A 289 -8.25 -17.95 -16.69
C SER A 289 -6.87 -17.35 -16.91
N GLU A 290 -6.23 -16.81 -15.87
CA GLU A 290 -4.88 -16.28 -15.93
C GLU A 290 -3.84 -17.36 -16.16
N LEU A 291 -3.87 -18.45 -15.36
CA LEU A 291 -2.98 -19.59 -15.54
C LEU A 291 -3.12 -20.18 -16.95
N ALA A 292 -4.35 -20.36 -17.44
CA ALA A 292 -4.59 -20.86 -18.79
C ALA A 292 -4.12 -19.87 -19.88
N SER A 293 -4.26 -18.55 -19.66
CA SER A 293 -3.84 -17.54 -20.62
C SER A 293 -2.32 -17.35 -20.68
N ASN A 294 -1.61 -17.56 -19.57
CA ASN A 294 -0.16 -17.45 -19.47
C ASN A 294 0.57 -18.76 -19.87
N GLY A 295 -0.18 -19.83 -20.16
CA GLY A 295 0.33 -21.16 -20.53
C GLY A 295 0.40 -21.44 -22.04
N ASP A 296 0.76 -22.67 -22.40
CA ASP A 296 1.07 -23.08 -23.78
C ASP A 296 -0.13 -23.67 -24.58
N GLY A 297 -1.35 -23.69 -24.03
CA GLY A 297 -2.47 -24.43 -24.63
C GLY A 297 -3.86 -24.00 -24.15
N GLY A 298 -4.46 -24.78 -23.26
CA GLY A 298 -5.78 -24.57 -22.69
C GLY A 298 -5.91 -25.32 -21.36
N MET A 299 -7.09 -25.28 -20.75
CA MET A 299 -7.34 -25.89 -19.45
C MET A 299 -8.74 -26.47 -19.40
N HIS A 300 -8.87 -27.63 -18.77
CA HIS A 300 -10.16 -28.21 -18.45
C HIS A 300 -10.32 -28.29 -16.92
N VAL A 301 -11.48 -27.88 -16.42
CA VAL A 301 -11.79 -27.85 -14.99
C VAL A 301 -13.08 -28.62 -14.74
N TRP A 302 -13.04 -29.54 -13.78
CA TRP A 302 -14.20 -30.23 -13.22
C TRP A 302 -14.64 -29.50 -11.96
N LEU A 303 -15.65 -28.65 -12.10
CA LEU A 303 -16.10 -27.81 -10.99
C LEU A 303 -16.66 -28.66 -9.83
N ASP A 304 -17.20 -29.84 -10.12
CA ASP A 304 -17.70 -30.83 -9.15
C ASP A 304 -16.67 -31.31 -8.13
N ARG A 305 -15.37 -31.15 -8.45
CA ARG A 305 -14.27 -31.59 -7.59
C ARG A 305 -13.82 -30.53 -6.60
N VAL A 306 -14.28 -29.28 -6.76
CA VAL A 306 -13.96 -28.21 -5.82
C VAL A 306 -14.52 -28.55 -4.44
N LEU A 307 -13.68 -28.46 -3.40
CA LEU A 307 -14.13 -28.71 -2.04
C LEU A 307 -15.00 -27.54 -1.58
N LEU A 308 -16.26 -27.82 -1.27
CA LEU A 308 -17.23 -26.81 -0.83
C LEU A 308 -17.46 -26.87 0.68
N ARG A 309 -17.53 -25.69 1.30
CA ARG A 309 -18.07 -25.49 2.65
C ARG A 309 -19.60 -25.48 2.62
N ASP A 310 -20.17 -24.94 1.55
CA ASP A 310 -21.62 -24.91 1.29
C ASP A 310 -21.94 -25.66 -0.01
N GLN A 311 -22.68 -26.76 0.11
CA GLN A 311 -23.06 -27.61 -1.02
C GLN A 311 -24.24 -27.05 -1.83
N SER A 312 -24.85 -25.94 -1.39
CA SER A 312 -25.99 -25.31 -2.07
C SER A 312 -25.57 -24.31 -3.14
N LEU A 313 -24.28 -23.99 -3.23
CA LEU A 313 -23.75 -23.01 -4.18
C LEU A 313 -24.02 -23.42 -5.63
N SER A 314 -24.44 -22.44 -6.43
CA SER A 314 -24.55 -22.60 -7.87
C SER A 314 -23.16 -22.61 -8.54
N PRO A 315 -23.05 -23.09 -9.79
CA PRO A 315 -21.78 -23.07 -10.51
C PRO A 315 -21.18 -21.66 -10.66
N GLU A 316 -22.03 -20.65 -10.85
CA GLU A 316 -21.61 -19.24 -10.91
C GLU A 316 -21.04 -18.77 -9.57
N GLU A 317 -21.70 -19.13 -8.47
CA GLU A 317 -21.26 -18.77 -7.11
C GLU A 317 -19.93 -19.45 -6.74
N ILE A 318 -19.71 -20.70 -7.15
CA ILE A 318 -18.43 -21.40 -6.92
C ILE A 318 -17.31 -20.70 -7.71
N LEU A 319 -17.55 -20.34 -8.97
CA LEU A 319 -16.58 -19.68 -9.84
C LEU A 319 -16.22 -18.26 -9.35
N MET A 320 -17.19 -17.52 -8.83
CA MET A 320 -17.04 -16.14 -8.35
C MET A 320 -16.67 -16.03 -6.87
N SER A 321 -16.66 -17.13 -6.12
CA SER A 321 -16.41 -17.10 -4.68
C SER A 321 -15.02 -16.56 -4.34
N GLU A 322 -15.00 -15.58 -3.46
CA GLU A 322 -13.80 -14.91 -2.93
C GLU A 322 -13.48 -15.44 -1.52
N SER A 323 -13.75 -16.73 -1.28
CA SER A 323 -13.33 -17.40 -0.04
C SER A 323 -11.81 -17.29 0.12
N GLN A 324 -11.38 -16.98 1.34
CA GLN A 324 -9.99 -16.66 1.65
C GLN A 324 -9.13 -17.95 1.83
N GLU A 325 -7.82 -17.77 2.02
CA GLU A 325 -6.85 -18.85 2.31
C GLU A 325 -6.83 -19.99 1.28
N ARG A 326 -6.83 -19.66 -0.02
CA ARG A 326 -6.77 -20.63 -1.13
C ARG A 326 -5.67 -20.29 -2.12
N MET A 327 -5.06 -21.34 -2.66
CA MET A 327 -4.04 -21.28 -3.71
C MET A 327 -4.34 -22.31 -4.80
N CYS A 328 -3.87 -22.04 -6.02
CA CYS A 328 -3.95 -22.93 -7.18
C CYS A 328 -2.54 -23.26 -7.67
N ALA A 329 -2.23 -24.54 -7.85
CA ALA A 329 -0.93 -25.01 -8.32
C ALA A 329 -1.06 -25.90 -9.56
N ILE A 330 -0.07 -25.82 -10.44
CA ILE A 330 0.11 -26.71 -11.59
C ILE A 330 1.16 -27.75 -11.22
N VAL A 331 0.77 -29.02 -11.23
CA VAL A 331 1.59 -30.13 -10.71
C VAL A 331 1.68 -31.23 -11.77
N THR A 332 2.89 -31.70 -12.06
CA THR A 332 3.06 -32.85 -12.98
C THR A 332 2.48 -34.13 -12.36
N PRO A 333 1.88 -35.05 -13.13
CA PRO A 333 1.29 -36.27 -12.59
C PRO A 333 2.26 -37.12 -11.74
N SER A 334 3.55 -37.14 -12.10
CA SER A 334 4.58 -37.86 -11.35
C SER A 334 4.91 -37.26 -9.98
N LYS A 335 4.58 -35.98 -9.76
CA LYS A 335 4.85 -35.25 -8.52
C LYS A 335 3.61 -35.13 -7.62
N LEU A 336 2.42 -35.53 -8.10
CA LEU A 336 1.15 -35.34 -7.38
C LEU A 336 1.14 -36.01 -6.00
N ASP A 337 1.53 -37.28 -5.90
CA ASP A 337 1.49 -38.01 -4.64
C ASP A 337 2.40 -37.35 -3.58
N GLU A 338 3.56 -36.85 -4.01
CA GLU A 338 4.45 -36.10 -3.12
C GLU A 338 3.84 -34.75 -2.74
N PHE A 339 3.27 -34.00 -3.69
CA PHE A 339 2.59 -32.72 -3.42
C PHE A 339 1.48 -32.89 -2.36
N LEU A 340 0.58 -33.87 -2.56
CA LEU A 340 -0.50 -34.16 -1.62
C LEU A 340 0.03 -34.58 -0.24
N LEU A 341 1.12 -35.35 -0.19
CA LEU A 341 1.79 -35.73 1.05
C LEU A 341 2.32 -34.50 1.81
N ARG A 342 2.91 -33.53 1.11
CA ARG A 342 3.41 -32.27 1.72
C ARG A 342 2.27 -31.40 2.23
N CYS A 343 1.19 -31.23 1.47
CA CYS A 343 0.02 -30.49 1.94
C CYS A 343 -0.59 -31.15 3.19
N ASN A 344 -0.75 -32.47 3.18
CA ASN A 344 -1.31 -33.22 4.32
C ASN A 344 -0.42 -33.17 5.57
N LYS A 345 0.90 -33.03 5.45
CA LYS A 345 1.81 -32.84 6.59
C LYS A 345 1.46 -31.59 7.40
N TRP A 346 0.95 -30.56 6.73
CA TRP A 346 0.55 -29.28 7.33
C TRP A 346 -0.97 -29.17 7.53
N ASP A 347 -1.71 -30.29 7.44
CA ASP A 347 -3.17 -30.32 7.51
C ASP A 347 -3.87 -29.40 6.48
N VAL A 348 -3.23 -29.18 5.32
CA VAL A 348 -3.79 -28.42 4.20
C VAL A 348 -4.47 -29.37 3.21
N GLU A 349 -5.78 -29.19 2.99
CA GLU A 349 -6.53 -29.97 1.99
C GLU A 349 -6.10 -29.57 0.57
N ALA A 350 -5.95 -30.56 -0.32
CA ALA A 350 -5.58 -30.36 -1.72
C ALA A 350 -6.38 -31.32 -2.62
N VAL A 351 -6.87 -30.82 -3.75
CA VAL A 351 -7.69 -31.59 -4.70
C VAL A 351 -7.37 -31.23 -6.15
N VAL A 352 -7.28 -32.25 -7.01
CA VAL A 352 -7.15 -32.05 -8.46
C VAL A 352 -8.51 -31.63 -9.02
N ILE A 353 -8.60 -30.37 -9.46
CA ILE A 353 -9.80 -29.80 -10.07
C ILE A 353 -9.74 -29.74 -11.58
N GLY A 354 -8.58 -29.96 -12.20
CA GLY A 354 -8.45 -29.79 -13.65
C GLY A 354 -7.17 -30.36 -14.25
N GLU A 355 -7.02 -30.16 -15.55
CA GLU A 355 -5.86 -30.58 -16.34
C GLU A 355 -5.55 -29.54 -17.43
N VAL A 356 -4.27 -29.24 -17.63
CA VAL A 356 -3.75 -28.43 -18.74
C VAL A 356 -3.81 -29.26 -20.03
N ASN A 357 -4.39 -28.70 -21.09
CA ASN A 357 -4.56 -29.40 -22.37
C ASN A 357 -4.09 -28.53 -23.55
N ALA A 358 -4.19 -29.06 -24.77
CA ALA A 358 -3.74 -28.38 -26.00
C ALA A 358 -4.89 -27.72 -26.79
N SER A 359 -6.06 -27.50 -26.18
CA SER A 359 -7.27 -27.09 -26.90
C SER A 359 -7.29 -25.61 -27.32
N GLY A 360 -6.47 -24.75 -26.68
CA GLY A 360 -6.60 -23.30 -26.83
C GLY A 360 -7.77 -22.70 -26.04
N ARG A 361 -8.50 -23.51 -25.25
CA ARG A 361 -9.74 -23.14 -24.58
C ARG A 361 -9.65 -23.37 -23.08
N LEU A 362 -10.30 -22.51 -22.31
CA LEU A 362 -10.66 -22.79 -20.92
C LEU A 362 -12.07 -23.37 -20.93
N THR A 363 -12.19 -24.58 -20.44
CA THR A 363 -13.46 -25.31 -20.38
C THR A 363 -13.75 -25.72 -18.95
N VAL A 364 -15.00 -25.55 -18.53
CA VAL A 364 -15.47 -25.96 -17.19
C VAL A 364 -16.71 -26.81 -17.34
N ASP A 365 -16.68 -28.00 -16.74
CA ASP A 365 -17.82 -28.91 -16.67
C ASP A 365 -18.40 -28.96 -15.24
N TRP A 366 -19.72 -29.07 -15.16
CA TRP A 366 -20.47 -29.28 -13.91
C TRP A 366 -21.52 -30.36 -14.11
N HIS A 367 -21.50 -31.39 -13.27
CA HIS A 367 -22.34 -32.59 -13.37
C HIS A 367 -22.33 -33.24 -14.76
N GLY A 368 -21.17 -33.22 -15.43
CA GLY A 368 -20.97 -33.81 -16.77
C GLY A 368 -21.43 -32.92 -17.94
N GLU A 369 -21.91 -31.71 -17.66
CA GLU A 369 -22.34 -30.75 -18.68
C GLU A 369 -21.36 -29.58 -18.80
N ARG A 370 -21.08 -29.14 -20.04
CA ARG A 370 -20.20 -28.00 -20.33
C ARG A 370 -20.90 -26.68 -20.01
N ILE A 371 -20.42 -25.96 -19.00
CA ILE A 371 -20.97 -24.67 -18.55
C ILE A 371 -20.11 -23.47 -18.95
N VAL A 372 -18.82 -23.67 -19.22
CA VAL A 372 -17.91 -22.63 -19.70
C VAL A 372 -17.08 -23.16 -20.85
N ASP A 373 -17.04 -22.44 -21.95
CA ASP A 373 -16.12 -22.67 -23.06
C ASP A 373 -15.69 -21.32 -23.65
N VAL A 374 -14.51 -20.85 -23.23
CA VAL A 374 -14.01 -19.50 -23.55
C VAL A 374 -12.56 -19.56 -24.06
N PRO A 375 -12.13 -18.60 -24.89
CA PRO A 375 -10.71 -18.31 -25.01
C PRO A 375 -10.23 -17.75 -23.65
N PRO A 376 -9.23 -18.33 -22.97
CA PRO A 376 -8.82 -17.88 -21.64
C PRO A 376 -8.36 -16.42 -21.64
N ARG A 377 -7.62 -16.02 -22.68
CA ARG A 377 -7.06 -14.68 -22.84
C ARG A 377 -8.11 -13.58 -22.92
N THR A 378 -9.31 -13.88 -23.43
CA THR A 378 -10.39 -12.87 -23.52
C THR A 378 -11.03 -12.59 -22.16
N VAL A 379 -10.97 -13.56 -21.25
CA VAL A 379 -11.41 -13.39 -19.86
C VAL A 379 -10.33 -12.66 -19.05
N ALA A 380 -9.07 -13.10 -19.13
CA ALA A 380 -7.99 -12.60 -18.29
C ALA A 380 -7.40 -11.24 -18.73
N HIS A 381 -6.99 -11.11 -20.00
CA HIS A 381 -6.10 -10.02 -20.42
C HIS A 381 -6.71 -9.04 -21.43
N GLU A 382 -7.70 -9.49 -22.21
CA GLU A 382 -8.31 -8.67 -23.28
C GLU A 382 -9.63 -8.00 -22.87
N GLY A 383 -9.77 -7.71 -21.58
CA GLY A 383 -10.85 -6.88 -21.06
C GLY A 383 -10.93 -5.49 -21.74
N PRO A 384 -11.99 -4.70 -21.49
CA PRO A 384 -12.11 -3.34 -22.00
C PRO A 384 -10.94 -2.48 -21.54
N VAL A 385 -10.51 -1.56 -22.40
CA VAL A 385 -9.55 -0.52 -22.05
C VAL A 385 -10.17 0.79 -22.52
N TYR A 386 -10.35 1.72 -21.59
CA TYR A 386 -11.02 2.98 -21.83
C TYR A 386 -10.04 4.13 -21.82
N GLU A 387 -10.10 4.95 -22.86
CA GLU A 387 -9.58 6.32 -22.84
C GLU A 387 -10.67 7.23 -22.27
N ARG A 388 -10.80 7.22 -20.93
CA ARG A 388 -11.79 8.04 -20.24
C ARG A 388 -11.51 9.53 -20.52
N PRO A 389 -12.54 10.36 -20.75
CA PRO A 389 -12.34 11.79 -20.85
C PRO A 389 -11.82 12.32 -19.52
N PHE A 390 -10.80 13.18 -19.56
CA PHE A 390 -10.31 13.87 -18.39
C PHE A 390 -10.06 15.35 -18.71
N ALA A 391 -10.33 16.22 -17.74
CA ALA A 391 -10.16 17.66 -17.87
C ALA A 391 -9.82 18.28 -16.51
N ARG A 392 -8.85 19.19 -16.51
CA ARG A 392 -8.51 19.95 -15.31
C ARG A 392 -9.74 20.71 -14.81
N PRO A 393 -10.12 20.58 -13.54
CA PRO A 393 -11.32 21.23 -13.03
C PRO A 393 -11.17 22.75 -13.00
N ALA A 394 -12.27 23.45 -13.30
CA ALA A 394 -12.29 24.92 -13.32
C ALA A 394 -12.03 25.56 -11.94
N TRP A 395 -12.21 24.81 -10.85
CA TRP A 395 -11.95 25.29 -9.49
C TRP A 395 -10.47 25.21 -9.08
N GLN A 396 -9.61 24.53 -9.84
CA GLN A 396 -8.21 24.27 -9.44
C GLN A 396 -7.42 25.58 -9.27
N ASP A 397 -7.58 26.55 -10.17
CA ASP A 397 -6.85 27.83 -10.09
C ASP A 397 -7.26 28.64 -8.86
N SER A 398 -8.55 28.67 -8.55
CA SER A 398 -9.06 29.35 -7.35
C SER A 398 -8.53 28.70 -6.08
N LEU A 399 -8.47 27.36 -6.03
CA LEU A 399 -7.90 26.62 -4.91
C LEU A 399 -6.41 26.94 -4.73
N GLN A 400 -5.63 26.94 -5.82
CA GLN A 400 -4.20 27.23 -5.79
C GLN A 400 -3.90 28.70 -5.48
N ALA A 401 -4.77 29.63 -5.88
CA ALA A 401 -4.66 31.05 -5.55
C ALA A 401 -5.01 31.34 -4.09
N ASP A 402 -5.72 30.44 -3.40
CA ASP A 402 -6.19 30.61 -2.02
C ASP A 402 -5.09 30.33 -0.98
N ALA A 403 -3.90 30.92 -1.18
CA ALA A 403 -2.71 30.64 -0.38
C ALA A 403 -2.82 31.10 1.09
N PRO A 404 -2.26 30.34 2.05
CA PRO A 404 -2.22 30.67 3.48
C PRO A 404 -1.13 31.70 3.82
N THR A 405 -1.29 32.92 3.32
CA THR A 405 -0.36 34.03 3.58
C THR A 405 -0.57 34.65 4.96
N ALA A 406 0.42 35.41 5.45
CA ALA A 406 0.35 36.10 6.74
C ALA A 406 -0.80 37.13 6.81
N GLU A 407 -1.25 37.67 5.68
CA GLU A 407 -2.39 38.58 5.60
C GLU A 407 -3.74 37.86 5.72
N ARG A 408 -3.76 36.54 5.48
CA ARG A 408 -4.98 35.73 5.39
C ARG A 408 -5.19 34.85 6.61
N LEU A 409 -4.13 34.16 7.05
CA LEU A 409 -4.15 33.33 8.25
C LEU A 409 -3.26 33.97 9.32
N HIS A 410 -3.77 34.07 10.54
CA HIS A 410 -3.05 34.68 11.65
C HIS A 410 -1.84 33.81 12.05
N ARG A 411 -0.64 34.32 11.83
CA ARG A 411 0.61 33.68 12.25
C ARG A 411 0.98 34.10 13.69
N PRO A 412 1.31 33.16 14.59
CA PRO A 412 1.81 33.48 15.92
C PRO A 412 3.11 34.26 15.83
N SER A 413 3.25 35.32 16.62
CA SER A 413 4.38 36.26 16.52
C SER A 413 5.13 36.45 17.84
N SER A 414 4.44 36.26 18.96
CA SER A 414 5.06 36.31 20.29
C SER A 414 5.53 34.92 20.74
N PRO A 415 6.53 34.82 21.64
CA PRO A 415 6.97 33.53 22.15
C PRO A 415 5.88 32.68 22.81
N ASP A 416 4.93 33.31 23.51
CA ASP A 416 3.81 32.62 24.14
C ASP A 416 2.82 32.06 23.11
N GLU A 417 2.54 32.82 22.04
CA GLU A 417 1.70 32.36 20.93
C GLU A 417 2.35 31.18 20.20
N ILE A 418 3.66 31.25 19.93
CA ILE A 418 4.40 30.17 19.27
C ILE A 418 4.41 28.90 20.14
N LYS A 419 4.61 29.05 21.46
CA LYS A 419 4.49 27.93 22.41
C LYS A 419 3.08 27.32 22.36
N ALA A 420 2.03 28.15 22.37
CA ALA A 420 0.65 27.68 22.31
C ALA A 420 0.37 26.94 20.99
N THR A 421 0.82 27.48 19.85
CA THR A 421 0.72 26.81 18.55
C THR A 421 1.43 25.46 18.55
N LEU A 422 2.65 25.36 19.12
CA LEU A 422 3.35 24.09 19.25
C LEU A 422 2.52 23.06 20.01
N LEU A 423 1.96 23.42 21.17
CA LEU A 423 1.16 22.51 21.97
C LEU A 423 -0.15 22.10 21.29
N THR A 424 -0.78 23.01 20.54
CA THR A 424 -1.95 22.71 19.72
C THR A 424 -1.59 21.72 18.61
N MET A 425 -0.50 21.96 17.89
CA MET A 425 -0.04 21.12 16.78
C MET A 425 0.35 19.72 17.26
N VAL A 426 1.18 19.61 18.31
CA VAL A 426 1.60 18.32 18.88
C VAL A 426 0.42 17.48 19.37
N ALA A 427 -0.69 18.12 19.76
CA ALA A 427 -1.92 17.45 20.18
C ALA A 427 -2.88 17.14 19.01
N ALA A 428 -2.61 17.62 17.79
CA ALA A 428 -3.46 17.39 16.62
C ALA A 428 -3.51 15.90 16.26
N PRO A 429 -4.66 15.30 15.90
CA PRO A 429 -4.75 13.86 15.64
C PRO A 429 -3.76 13.32 14.59
N ASN A 430 -3.41 14.12 13.57
CA ASN A 430 -2.45 13.74 12.53
C ASN A 430 -0.99 13.81 13.01
N LEU A 431 -0.66 14.65 13.99
CA LEU A 431 0.69 14.80 14.56
C LEU A 431 0.88 14.07 15.90
N ALA A 432 -0.21 13.69 16.57
CA ALA A 432 -0.18 13.00 17.85
C ALA A 432 0.34 11.57 17.70
N SER A 433 0.83 11.01 18.80
CA SER A 433 1.37 9.66 18.87
C SER A 433 0.36 8.63 18.36
N LYS A 434 0.82 7.78 17.43
CA LYS A 434 0.04 6.65 16.91
C LYS A 434 0.10 5.41 17.80
N SER A 435 0.68 5.51 19.00
CA SER A 435 0.89 4.38 19.91
C SER A 435 -0.40 3.65 20.29
N TRP A 436 -1.54 4.35 20.35
CA TRP A 436 -2.84 3.72 20.57
C TRP A 436 -3.17 2.67 19.49
N VAL A 437 -2.83 2.95 18.23
CA VAL A 437 -2.98 2.01 17.11
C VAL A 437 -1.89 0.94 17.17
N THR A 438 -0.63 1.37 17.13
CA THR A 438 0.51 0.47 16.86
C THR A 438 0.86 -0.47 18.02
N SER A 439 0.48 -0.14 19.26
CA SER A 439 0.68 -1.04 20.41
C SER A 439 -0.22 -2.28 20.42
N GLN A 440 -1.20 -2.33 19.51
CA GLN A 440 -2.09 -3.48 19.32
C GLN A 440 -1.51 -4.50 18.32
N TYR A 441 -0.42 -4.16 17.63
CA TYR A 441 0.24 -5.01 16.64
C TYR A 441 1.50 -5.64 17.24
N ASP A 442 1.80 -6.87 16.84
CA ASP A 442 3.11 -7.46 17.09
C ASP A 442 4.17 -6.75 16.24
N ARG A 443 5.38 -6.61 16.79
CA ARG A 443 6.54 -6.03 16.10
C ARG A 443 7.84 -6.80 16.33
N TYR A 444 7.79 -7.97 16.95
CA TYR A 444 8.96 -8.72 17.42
C TYR A 444 9.03 -10.16 16.91
N VAL A 445 7.91 -10.73 16.49
CA VAL A 445 7.84 -12.10 15.96
C VAL A 445 8.85 -12.29 14.82
N LEU A 446 9.40 -13.50 14.70
CA LEU A 446 10.57 -13.86 13.88
C LEU A 446 11.92 -13.29 14.37
N GLY A 447 11.95 -12.34 15.32
CA GLY A 447 13.18 -11.87 15.97
C GLY A 447 14.10 -11.01 15.12
N ASN A 448 13.64 -10.57 13.93
CA ASN A 448 14.44 -9.85 12.95
C ASN A 448 14.06 -8.37 12.76
N THR A 449 13.04 -7.87 13.47
CA THR A 449 12.72 -6.45 13.47
C THR A 449 13.82 -5.64 14.14
N VAL A 450 14.32 -4.64 13.41
CA VAL A 450 15.44 -3.79 13.80
C VAL A 450 14.94 -2.38 14.14
N LEU A 451 14.10 -1.80 13.27
CA LEU A 451 13.36 -0.56 13.50
C LEU A 451 11.88 -0.82 13.21
N ALA A 452 11.01 -0.21 13.98
CA ALA A 452 9.57 -0.19 13.79
C ALA A 452 9.04 1.14 14.37
N GLN A 453 7.73 1.33 14.45
CA GLN A 453 7.15 2.58 14.95
C GLN A 453 7.71 2.95 16.35
N PRO A 454 8.10 4.22 16.59
CA PRO A 454 7.81 5.42 15.80
C PRO A 454 8.94 5.89 14.86
N GLN A 455 9.81 4.99 14.38
CA GLN A 455 10.92 5.36 13.49
C GLN A 455 10.41 5.76 12.09
N ASP A 456 11.20 6.54 11.34
CA ASP A 456 10.88 6.99 9.96
C ASP A 456 10.54 5.83 9.01
N ALA A 457 11.26 4.71 9.14
CA ALA A 457 11.05 3.52 8.34
C ALA A 457 11.09 2.25 9.22
N GLY A 458 10.25 1.28 8.86
CA GLY A 458 10.33 -0.07 9.39
C GLY A 458 11.53 -0.79 8.79
N MET A 459 12.36 -1.45 9.60
CA MET A 459 13.56 -2.16 9.14
C MET A 459 13.60 -3.58 9.69
N ILE A 460 13.88 -4.54 8.83
CA ILE A 460 14.06 -5.95 9.19
C ILE A 460 15.40 -6.47 8.68
N ARG A 461 16.05 -7.33 9.47
CA ARG A 461 17.20 -8.11 9.02
C ARG A 461 16.74 -9.32 8.22
N ILE A 462 17.34 -9.57 7.07
CA ILE A 462 17.03 -10.71 6.21
C ILE A 462 18.14 -11.77 6.18
N ASP A 463 19.34 -11.42 6.63
CA ASP A 463 20.46 -12.35 6.76
C ASP A 463 21.23 -12.11 8.06
N GLU A 464 21.34 -13.15 8.89
CA GLU A 464 22.04 -13.09 10.18
C GLU A 464 23.56 -13.12 10.03
N GLU A 465 24.09 -13.71 8.95
CA GLU A 465 25.54 -13.86 8.77
C GLU A 465 26.18 -12.57 8.27
N THR A 466 25.55 -11.92 7.28
CA THR A 466 26.04 -10.67 6.68
C THR A 466 25.55 -9.44 7.44
N GLY A 467 24.41 -9.54 8.14
CA GLY A 467 23.72 -8.39 8.73
C GLY A 467 22.82 -7.65 7.73
N LEU A 468 22.70 -8.14 6.49
CA LEU A 468 21.87 -7.54 5.45
C LEU A 468 20.43 -7.34 5.93
N GLY A 469 19.87 -6.17 5.64
CA GLY A 469 18.50 -5.82 5.97
C GLY A 469 17.83 -4.98 4.89
N ILE A 470 16.52 -4.83 5.06
CA ILE A 470 15.69 -3.97 4.24
C ILE A 470 14.91 -2.99 5.11
N ALA A 471 14.61 -1.82 4.54
CA ALA A 471 13.79 -0.78 5.17
C ALA A 471 12.62 -0.41 4.27
N LEU A 472 11.48 -0.06 4.86
CA LEU A 472 10.25 0.32 4.18
C LEU A 472 9.61 1.54 4.83
N ALA A 473 9.17 2.47 4.00
CA ALA A 473 8.32 3.60 4.38
C ALA A 473 7.14 3.69 3.40
N THR A 474 6.02 4.22 3.89
CA THR A 474 4.82 4.50 3.08
C THR A 474 4.33 5.89 3.40
N ASP A 475 4.10 6.73 2.39
CA ASP A 475 3.71 8.11 2.60
C ASP A 475 2.72 8.59 1.54
N CYS A 476 1.77 9.43 1.96
CA CYS A 476 0.96 10.26 1.06
C CYS A 476 0.16 11.33 1.82
N ASN A 477 0.49 12.59 1.58
CA ASN A 477 -0.35 13.72 1.99
C ASN A 477 -1.42 14.03 0.92
N GLY A 478 -2.67 13.61 1.17
CA GLY A 478 -3.79 13.81 0.24
C GLY A 478 -4.15 15.29 0.02
N ARG A 479 -3.82 16.19 0.96
CA ARG A 479 -4.03 17.63 0.78
C ARG A 479 -3.09 18.17 -0.29
N PHE A 480 -1.83 17.75 -0.30
CA PHE A 480 -0.89 18.15 -1.35
C PHE A 480 -1.36 17.67 -2.72
N ALA A 481 -1.80 16.43 -2.83
CA ALA A 481 -2.33 15.88 -4.09
C ALA A 481 -3.67 16.53 -4.52
N LYS A 482 -4.47 17.07 -3.59
CA LYS A 482 -5.64 17.89 -3.91
C LYS A 482 -5.25 19.26 -4.48
N LEU A 483 -4.23 19.90 -3.90
CA LEU A 483 -3.73 21.22 -4.35
C LEU A 483 -2.99 21.13 -5.69
N ASP A 484 -2.21 20.07 -5.90
CA ASP A 484 -1.57 19.75 -7.17
C ASP A 484 -1.32 18.24 -7.25
N PRO A 485 -2.07 17.46 -8.07
CA PRO A 485 -1.94 16.01 -8.10
C PRO A 485 -0.57 15.54 -8.62
N TYR A 486 0.07 16.29 -9.52
CA TYR A 486 1.38 15.93 -10.04
C TYR A 486 2.45 16.14 -8.96
N ALA A 487 2.50 17.33 -8.35
CA ALA A 487 3.47 17.63 -7.31
C ALA A 487 3.21 16.83 -6.03
N GLY A 488 1.94 16.62 -5.66
CA GLY A 488 1.57 15.81 -4.49
C GLY A 488 2.01 14.35 -4.60
N ALA A 489 1.91 13.73 -5.78
CA ALA A 489 2.46 12.39 -5.99
C ALA A 489 3.99 12.34 -5.90
N GLN A 490 4.67 13.40 -6.37
CA GLN A 490 6.12 13.51 -6.21
C GLN A 490 6.55 13.78 -4.76
N LEU A 491 5.75 14.53 -3.97
CA LEU A 491 6.00 14.73 -2.54
C LEU A 491 5.85 13.42 -1.77
N ALA A 492 4.83 12.62 -2.06
CA ALA A 492 4.66 11.29 -1.47
C ALA A 492 5.88 10.38 -1.76
N LEU A 493 6.37 10.38 -3.02
CA LEU A 493 7.60 9.67 -3.38
C LEU A 493 8.83 10.21 -2.64
N ALA A 494 8.98 11.53 -2.58
CA ALA A 494 10.13 12.19 -1.93
C ALA A 494 10.17 11.89 -0.43
N GLU A 495 9.03 11.92 0.25
CA GLU A 495 8.91 11.61 1.67
C GLU A 495 9.25 10.15 1.97
N SER A 496 8.66 9.18 1.25
CA SER A 496 9.02 7.76 1.44
C SER A 496 10.49 7.47 1.11
N TYR A 497 11.04 8.11 0.09
CA TYR A 497 12.47 8.02 -0.23
C TYR A 497 13.32 8.52 0.93
N ARG A 498 12.96 9.67 1.49
CA ARG A 498 13.67 10.33 2.58
C ARG A 498 13.58 9.55 3.89
N ASN A 499 12.42 9.00 4.23
CA ASN A 499 12.20 8.18 5.41
C ASN A 499 13.07 6.92 5.39
N VAL A 500 13.12 6.24 4.24
CA VAL A 500 14.04 5.11 4.05
C VAL A 500 15.50 5.55 4.20
N ALA A 501 15.90 6.67 3.59
CA ALA A 501 17.27 7.18 3.66
C ALA A 501 17.67 7.64 5.07
N ALA A 502 16.76 8.25 5.83
CA ALA A 502 16.96 8.71 7.21
C ALA A 502 17.25 7.55 8.16
N SER A 503 16.67 6.36 7.90
CA SER A 503 17.01 5.12 8.63
C SER A 503 18.41 4.57 8.33
N GLY A 504 19.08 5.10 7.29
CA GLY A 504 20.39 4.68 6.81
C GLY A 504 20.38 3.68 5.64
N ALA A 505 19.20 3.27 5.18
CA ALA A 505 19.06 2.36 4.04
C ALA A 505 19.07 3.12 2.70
N SER A 506 19.64 2.51 1.66
CA SER A 506 19.62 3.07 0.30
C SER A 506 18.27 2.79 -0.36
N PRO A 507 17.48 3.80 -0.75
CA PRO A 507 16.23 3.59 -1.48
C PRO A 507 16.48 2.87 -2.80
N LEU A 508 15.62 1.90 -3.13
CA LEU A 508 15.89 0.91 -4.17
C LEU A 508 14.73 0.76 -5.17
N ALA A 509 13.49 0.67 -4.69
CA ALA A 509 12.32 0.42 -5.53
C ALA A 509 11.02 0.93 -4.92
N VAL A 510 9.99 1.04 -5.75
CA VAL A 510 8.71 1.66 -5.40
C VAL A 510 7.53 0.70 -5.62
N THR A 511 6.60 0.66 -4.67
CA THR A 511 5.23 0.16 -4.87
C THR A 511 4.25 1.32 -4.68
N ASN A 512 3.03 1.23 -5.21
CA ASN A 512 2.02 2.28 -5.04
C ASN A 512 0.60 1.72 -4.92
N CYS A 513 -0.24 2.44 -4.19
CA CYS A 513 -1.68 2.20 -4.15
C CYS A 513 -2.42 3.51 -4.46
N LEU A 514 -2.98 3.60 -5.66
CA LEU A 514 -3.61 4.80 -6.20
C LEU A 514 -5.10 4.83 -5.83
N ASN A 515 -5.48 5.63 -4.83
CA ASN A 515 -6.86 5.72 -4.34
C ASN A 515 -7.53 7.02 -4.82
N PHE A 516 -8.60 6.88 -5.61
CA PHE A 516 -9.32 7.98 -6.28
C PHE A 516 -10.85 7.75 -6.31
N GLY A 517 -11.61 8.81 -6.59
CA GLY A 517 -13.06 8.76 -6.82
C GLY A 517 -13.45 8.10 -8.16
N SER A 518 -14.60 8.45 -8.75
CA SER A 518 -14.97 7.88 -10.07
C SER A 518 -13.97 8.24 -11.16
N PRO A 519 -13.51 7.28 -11.98
CA PRO A 519 -12.82 7.59 -13.23
C PRO A 519 -13.78 8.09 -14.32
N GLU A 520 -15.09 8.10 -14.05
CA GLU A 520 -16.11 8.65 -14.95
C GLU A 520 -16.26 10.17 -14.82
N ASP A 521 -15.78 10.77 -13.72
CA ASP A 521 -15.67 12.22 -13.57
C ASP A 521 -14.38 12.70 -14.24
N PRO A 522 -14.44 13.58 -15.27
CA PRO A 522 -13.26 14.09 -15.94
C PRO A 522 -12.26 14.80 -15.01
N ALA A 523 -12.71 15.42 -13.93
CA ALA A 523 -11.84 16.09 -12.97
C ALA A 523 -11.04 15.08 -12.15
N VAL A 524 -11.70 14.04 -11.64
CA VAL A 524 -11.03 12.96 -10.89
C VAL A 524 -10.07 12.19 -11.80
N MET A 525 -10.49 11.87 -13.03
CA MET A 525 -9.63 11.20 -13.99
C MET A 525 -8.40 12.05 -14.36
N TRP A 526 -8.54 13.38 -14.40
CA TRP A 526 -7.40 14.29 -14.61
C TRP A 526 -6.44 14.27 -13.42
N GLN A 527 -6.97 14.28 -12.19
CA GLN A 527 -6.13 14.14 -10.99
C GLN A 527 -5.38 12.81 -10.97
N PHE A 528 -6.03 11.71 -11.34
CA PHE A 528 -5.40 10.39 -11.46
C PHE A 528 -4.29 10.37 -12.51
N ALA A 529 -4.56 10.91 -13.71
CA ALA A 529 -3.60 10.97 -14.79
C ALA A 529 -2.36 11.79 -14.41
N GLU A 530 -2.55 12.94 -13.77
CA GLU A 530 -1.45 13.81 -13.32
C GLU A 530 -0.64 13.22 -12.17
N ALA A 531 -1.30 12.57 -11.20
CA ALA A 531 -0.60 11.88 -10.11
C ALA A 531 0.23 10.69 -10.63
N THR A 532 -0.33 9.88 -11.52
CA THR A 532 0.39 8.77 -12.17
C THR A 532 1.60 9.29 -12.96
N ARG A 533 1.41 10.39 -13.70
CA ARG A 533 2.48 11.05 -14.45
C ARG A 533 3.58 11.58 -13.52
N GLY A 534 3.21 12.26 -12.44
CA GLY A 534 4.15 12.79 -11.44
C GLY A 534 4.98 11.71 -10.78
N LEU A 535 4.34 10.60 -10.39
CA LEU A 535 5.04 9.46 -9.81
C LEU A 535 5.99 8.80 -10.82
N ALA A 536 5.56 8.56 -12.07
CA ALA A 536 6.40 7.96 -13.10
C ALA A 536 7.62 8.85 -13.43
N ASP A 537 7.42 10.16 -13.57
CA ASP A 537 8.48 11.13 -13.81
C ASP A 537 9.44 11.21 -12.61
N GLY A 538 8.91 11.15 -11.38
CA GLY A 538 9.72 11.17 -10.17
C GLY A 538 10.58 9.93 -9.99
N CYS A 539 10.01 8.74 -10.23
CA CYS A 539 10.74 7.46 -10.21
C CYS A 539 11.87 7.44 -11.26
N LEU A 540 11.59 7.94 -12.47
CA LEU A 540 12.60 8.10 -13.52
C LEU A 540 13.75 9.00 -13.06
N GLN A 541 13.44 10.13 -12.43
CA GLN A 541 14.44 11.09 -11.98
C GLN A 541 15.29 10.58 -10.80
N LEU A 542 14.66 9.94 -9.81
CA LEU A 542 15.37 9.36 -8.65
C LEU A 542 16.09 8.05 -8.99
N GLY A 543 15.81 7.46 -10.16
CA GLY A 543 16.46 6.23 -10.61
C GLY A 543 15.93 4.95 -9.94
N ILE A 544 14.77 5.01 -9.27
CA ILE A 544 14.17 3.87 -8.56
C ILE A 544 12.88 3.42 -9.27
N PRO A 545 12.77 2.17 -9.70
CA PRO A 545 11.66 1.72 -10.54
C PRO A 545 10.43 1.35 -9.70
N VAL A 546 9.25 1.44 -10.33
CA VAL A 546 8.02 0.85 -9.79
C VAL A 546 8.03 -0.65 -10.06
N THR A 547 7.89 -1.47 -9.02
CA THR A 547 7.83 -2.94 -9.09
C THR A 547 6.42 -3.45 -9.39
N GLY A 548 5.40 -2.74 -8.89
CA GLY A 548 4.00 -3.08 -8.99
C GLY A 548 3.16 -2.17 -8.11
N GLY A 549 1.86 -2.41 -8.03
CA GLY A 549 0.96 -1.59 -7.22
C GLY A 549 -0.50 -1.99 -7.40
N ASN A 550 -1.38 -1.13 -6.89
CA ASN A 550 -2.83 -1.30 -6.91
C ASN A 550 -3.53 0.02 -7.29
N VAL A 551 -4.72 -0.07 -7.87
CA VAL A 551 -5.58 1.09 -8.15
C VAL A 551 -6.96 0.83 -7.55
N SER A 552 -7.39 1.75 -6.69
CA SER A 552 -8.73 1.78 -6.13
C SER A 552 -9.48 3.00 -6.63
N PHE A 553 -10.43 2.78 -7.52
CA PHE A 553 -11.36 3.79 -7.99
C PHE A 553 -12.68 3.74 -7.21
N TYR A 554 -13.57 4.69 -7.50
CA TYR A 554 -14.92 4.77 -6.92
C TYR A 554 -14.94 4.99 -5.39
N ASN A 555 -13.86 5.51 -4.82
CA ASN A 555 -13.82 5.98 -3.43
C ASN A 555 -14.55 7.33 -3.31
N GLN A 556 -15.88 7.27 -3.37
CA GLN A 556 -16.76 8.45 -3.28
C GLN A 556 -18.16 8.07 -2.81
N THR A 557 -18.81 9.01 -2.12
CA THR A 557 -20.19 8.89 -1.65
C THR A 557 -21.00 10.04 -2.22
N GLY A 558 -22.08 9.72 -2.94
CA GLY A 558 -22.76 10.69 -3.79
C GLY A 558 -21.78 11.33 -4.78
N ASP A 559 -21.76 12.66 -4.83
CA ASP A 559 -20.85 13.44 -5.68
C ASP A 559 -19.53 13.83 -4.99
N THR A 560 -19.31 13.36 -3.75
CA THR A 560 -18.13 13.73 -2.95
C THR A 560 -17.07 12.64 -3.02
N ALA A 561 -16.03 12.88 -3.81
CA ALA A 561 -14.82 12.05 -3.85
C ALA A 561 -13.87 12.36 -2.69
N ILE A 562 -13.10 11.35 -2.29
CA ILE A 562 -11.94 11.53 -1.42
C ILE A 562 -10.93 12.52 -2.03
N ASN A 563 -10.01 13.04 -1.22
CA ASN A 563 -8.82 13.66 -1.78
C ASN A 563 -8.01 12.61 -2.58
N PRO A 564 -7.38 12.98 -3.72
CA PRO A 564 -6.44 12.11 -4.41
C PRO A 564 -5.42 11.55 -3.43
N THR A 565 -5.29 10.23 -3.34
CA THR A 565 -4.41 9.59 -2.35
C THR A 565 -3.53 8.53 -3.03
N PRO A 566 -2.51 8.94 -3.80
CA PRO A 566 -1.50 8.04 -4.34
C PRO A 566 -0.52 7.64 -3.22
N VAL A 567 -0.85 6.60 -2.45
CA VAL A 567 0.05 6.06 -1.43
C VAL A 567 1.28 5.48 -2.13
N VAL A 568 2.47 5.94 -1.75
CA VAL A 568 3.74 5.44 -2.28
C VAL A 568 4.43 4.64 -1.18
N GLY A 569 4.96 3.48 -1.51
CA GLY A 569 5.82 2.69 -0.63
C GLY A 569 7.21 2.56 -1.24
N VAL A 570 8.26 2.88 -0.48
CA VAL A 570 9.65 2.76 -0.93
C VAL A 570 10.34 1.67 -0.13
N LEU A 571 10.97 0.73 -0.84
CA LEU A 571 11.87 -0.27 -0.28
C LEU A 571 13.31 0.25 -0.41
N GLY A 572 14.10 0.11 0.65
CA GLY A 572 15.54 0.31 0.64
C GLY A 572 16.32 -0.86 1.23
N VAL A 573 17.63 -0.87 0.96
CA VAL A 573 18.57 -1.91 1.40
C VAL A 573 19.66 -1.33 2.30
N ILE A 574 20.05 -2.08 3.33
CA ILE A 574 21.17 -1.75 4.20
C ILE A 574 22.07 -2.97 4.35
N GLU A 575 23.37 -2.81 4.05
CA GLU A 575 24.36 -3.91 4.08
C GLU A 575 24.52 -4.51 5.48
N ASP A 576 24.40 -3.69 6.53
CA ASP A 576 24.47 -4.13 7.92
C ASP A 576 23.51 -3.31 8.79
N VAL A 577 22.47 -3.97 9.30
CA VAL A 577 21.46 -3.38 10.18
C VAL A 577 22.02 -2.80 11.49
N ALA A 578 23.24 -3.17 11.89
CA ALA A 578 23.91 -2.54 13.03
C ALA A 578 24.30 -1.08 12.76
N ARG A 579 24.31 -0.66 11.48
CA ARG A 579 24.61 0.72 11.05
C ARG A 579 23.38 1.61 10.93
N ARG A 580 22.18 1.09 11.21
CA ARG A 580 20.92 1.87 11.17
C ARG A 580 21.03 3.18 11.93
N THR A 581 20.25 4.17 11.51
CA THR A 581 20.12 5.46 12.18
C THR A 581 18.72 5.58 12.79
N PRO A 582 18.59 5.68 14.13
CA PRO A 582 17.31 5.87 14.78
C PRO A 582 16.93 7.36 14.91
N ILE A 583 15.68 7.66 15.28
CA ILE A 583 15.25 9.02 15.65
C ILE A 583 15.69 9.44 17.06
N ASN A 584 16.05 8.46 17.90
CA ASN A 584 16.42 8.69 19.29
C ASN A 584 17.75 9.45 19.39
N TRP A 585 17.71 10.75 19.65
CA TRP A 585 18.91 11.56 19.84
C TRP A 585 19.68 11.28 21.13
N GLY A 586 20.99 11.57 21.11
CA GLY A 586 21.92 11.44 22.22
C GLY A 586 23.25 10.80 21.78
N PRO A 587 24.32 10.86 22.59
CA PRO A 587 24.37 11.30 24.00
C PRO A 587 24.34 12.83 24.20
N VAL A 588 24.36 13.26 25.47
CA VAL A 588 24.43 14.68 25.86
C VAL A 588 25.70 15.31 25.30
N GLY A 589 25.56 16.51 24.74
CA GLY A 589 26.64 17.27 24.10
C GLY A 589 26.73 17.07 22.58
N ASP A 590 25.97 16.13 22.00
CA ASP A 590 25.85 16.02 20.55
C ASP A 590 25.15 17.24 19.96
N PHE A 591 25.59 17.67 18.78
CA PHE A 591 25.05 18.82 18.08
C PHE A 591 23.86 18.46 17.21
N ILE A 592 22.88 19.35 17.19
CA ILE A 592 21.65 19.22 16.42
C ILE A 592 21.77 20.10 15.19
N TYR A 593 21.60 19.50 14.02
CA TYR A 593 21.67 20.16 12.72
C TYR A 593 20.36 19.98 11.95
N VAL A 594 19.98 21.00 11.19
CA VAL A 594 18.95 20.89 10.15
C VAL A 594 19.65 20.89 8.80
N LEU A 595 19.38 19.87 8.00
CA LEU A 595 19.82 19.75 6.62
C LEU A 595 18.71 20.24 5.69
N GLY A 596 19.08 21.00 4.66
CA GLY A 596 18.15 21.56 3.68
C GLY A 596 17.64 22.97 4.01
N ASP A 597 16.75 23.49 3.16
CA ASP A 597 16.27 24.88 3.18
C ASP A 597 14.82 24.97 3.65
N THR A 598 14.52 25.91 4.55
CA THR A 598 13.14 26.22 4.96
C THR A 598 12.60 27.42 4.20
N HIS A 599 11.43 27.25 3.57
CA HIS A 599 10.72 28.31 2.83
C HIS A 599 9.38 28.62 3.50
N ASP A 600 8.76 29.75 3.11
CA ASP A 600 7.41 30.13 3.54
C ASP A 600 6.34 29.35 2.76
N GLU A 601 6.23 28.06 3.07
CA GLU A 601 5.38 27.08 2.37
C GLU A 601 4.41 26.42 3.36
N PHE A 602 3.16 26.90 3.36
CA PHE A 602 2.10 26.43 4.28
C PHE A 602 0.87 25.87 3.55
N GLY A 603 0.86 25.85 2.21
CA GLY A 603 -0.26 25.34 1.43
C GLY A 603 -0.46 23.84 1.67
N GLY A 604 -1.61 23.49 2.25
CA GLY A 604 -1.93 22.10 2.61
C GLY A 604 -1.27 21.61 3.90
N SER A 605 -0.61 22.49 4.66
CA SER A 605 0.08 22.12 5.90
C SER A 605 -0.87 21.72 7.04
N GLU A 606 -0.37 20.95 8.01
CA GLU A 606 -1.10 20.64 9.25
C GLU A 606 -1.42 21.91 10.03
N TRP A 607 -0.57 22.93 10.00
CA TRP A 607 -0.88 24.21 10.65
C TRP A 607 -2.09 24.89 9.99
N ALA A 608 -2.09 25.02 8.67
CA ALA A 608 -3.21 25.62 7.95
C ALA A 608 -4.50 24.78 8.13
N HIS A 609 -4.39 23.47 8.11
CA HIS A 609 -5.51 22.55 8.25
C HIS A 609 -6.08 22.53 9.69
N HIS A 610 -5.26 22.18 10.68
CA HIS A 610 -5.73 21.94 12.04
C HIS A 610 -6.07 23.24 12.79
N VAL A 611 -5.26 24.29 12.63
CA VAL A 611 -5.45 25.56 13.37
C VAL A 611 -6.52 26.43 12.72
N HIS A 612 -6.60 26.42 11.38
CA HIS A 612 -7.45 27.34 10.63
C HIS A 612 -8.58 26.66 9.83
N GLY A 613 -8.61 25.33 9.71
CA GLY A 613 -9.57 24.63 8.86
C GLY A 613 -9.38 24.96 7.37
N HIS A 614 -8.17 25.33 6.96
CA HIS A 614 -7.87 25.89 5.64
C HIS A 614 -7.24 24.86 4.70
N LEU A 615 -7.69 24.82 3.45
CA LEU A 615 -7.05 24.08 2.36
C LEU A 615 -7.02 24.96 1.10
N GLY A 616 -5.84 25.44 0.75
CA GLY A 616 -5.60 26.29 -0.42
C GLY A 616 -4.12 26.63 -0.58
N GLY A 617 -3.75 27.22 -1.71
CA GLY A 617 -2.35 27.47 -2.07
C GLY A 617 -1.73 26.38 -2.93
N LEU A 618 -0.41 26.42 -3.08
CA LEU A 618 0.36 25.34 -3.68
C LEU A 618 0.99 24.48 -2.58
N PRO A 619 1.14 23.16 -2.80
CA PRO A 619 1.93 22.34 -1.89
C PRO A 619 3.41 22.77 -1.93
N PRO A 620 4.25 22.33 -0.97
CA PRO A 620 5.68 22.60 -0.99
C PRO A 620 6.33 22.26 -2.34
N ALA A 621 7.30 23.07 -2.77
CA ALA A 621 7.95 22.87 -4.05
C ALA A 621 8.85 21.62 -4.01
N VAL A 622 8.55 20.64 -4.87
CA VAL A 622 9.36 19.42 -5.01
C VAL A 622 10.68 19.73 -5.70
N ASN A 623 11.78 19.23 -5.14
CA ASN A 623 13.08 19.18 -5.82
C ASN A 623 13.76 17.82 -5.61
N LEU A 624 13.53 16.89 -6.54
CA LEU A 624 14.01 15.52 -6.43
C LEU A 624 15.54 15.39 -6.51
N GLU A 625 16.26 16.34 -7.12
CA GLU A 625 17.73 16.33 -7.07
C GLU A 625 18.25 16.71 -5.68
N ARG A 626 17.58 17.64 -5.00
CA ARG A 626 17.88 17.96 -3.61
C ARG A 626 17.53 16.79 -2.70
N GLU A 627 16.42 16.11 -2.96
CA GLU A 627 16.00 14.91 -2.23
C GLU A 627 17.03 13.78 -2.38
N ARG A 628 17.47 13.49 -3.61
CA ARG A 628 18.52 12.51 -3.88
C ARG A 628 19.81 12.87 -3.14
N LEU A 629 20.23 14.13 -3.20
CA LEU A 629 21.43 14.60 -2.51
C LEU A 629 21.33 14.44 -0.98
N LEU A 630 20.19 14.79 -0.39
CA LEU A 630 19.93 14.60 1.04
C LEU A 630 20.02 13.11 1.40
N GLY A 631 19.32 12.25 0.66
CA GLY A 631 19.36 10.80 0.90
C GLY A 631 20.77 10.21 0.78
N GLU A 632 21.55 10.61 -0.23
CA GLU A 632 22.94 10.19 -0.37
C GLU A 632 23.83 10.60 0.81
N ILE A 633 23.56 11.75 1.44
CA ILE A 633 24.27 12.21 2.64
C ILE A 633 23.82 11.41 3.87
N LEU A 634 22.51 11.17 4.04
CA LEU A 634 21.96 10.39 5.16
C LEU A 634 22.49 8.95 5.15
N VAL A 635 22.41 8.28 4.00
CA VAL A 635 22.90 6.90 3.81
C VAL A 635 24.41 6.81 4.04
N ALA A 636 25.20 7.72 3.44
CA ALA A 636 26.64 7.73 3.65
C ALA A 636 27.00 8.05 5.12
N GLY A 637 26.25 8.94 5.76
CA GLY A 637 26.41 9.29 7.17
C GLY A 637 26.15 8.11 8.09
N SER A 638 25.09 7.33 7.86
CA SER A 638 24.81 6.08 8.57
C SER A 638 25.95 5.07 8.40
N ARG A 639 26.34 4.78 7.14
CA ARG A 639 27.44 3.87 6.83
C ARG A 639 28.74 4.27 7.53
N ASP A 640 29.04 5.57 7.60
CA ASP A 640 30.29 6.08 8.13
C ASP A 640 30.22 6.42 9.64
N GLY A 641 29.03 6.43 10.24
CA GLY A 641 28.81 6.65 11.68
C GLY A 641 28.82 8.13 12.04
N LEU A 642 28.43 8.97 11.10
CA LEU A 642 28.47 10.43 11.21
C LEU A 642 27.37 10.96 12.13
N PHE A 643 26.24 10.26 12.22
CA PHE A 643 25.07 10.65 13.00
C PHE A 643 24.77 9.62 14.08
N THR A 644 24.33 10.09 15.24
CA THR A 644 23.75 9.26 16.30
C THR A 644 22.23 9.14 16.15
N ALA A 645 21.60 10.14 15.53
CA ALA A 645 20.20 10.11 15.14
C ALA A 645 19.93 10.93 13.88
N ALA A 646 18.86 10.57 13.18
CA ALA A 646 18.28 11.34 12.09
C ALA A 646 16.76 11.19 12.13
N HIS A 647 16.05 12.22 11.69
CA HIS A 647 14.60 12.22 11.53
C HIS A 647 14.24 13.14 10.36
N ASP A 648 13.34 12.71 9.48
CA ASP A 648 12.87 13.53 8.38
C ASP A 648 12.11 14.78 8.88
N VAL A 649 11.93 15.79 8.01
CA VAL A 649 11.04 16.94 8.32
C VAL A 649 9.87 16.93 7.35
N SER A 650 8.71 16.55 7.89
CA SER A 650 7.44 16.35 7.19
C SER A 650 6.32 17.18 7.83
N ASP A 651 5.16 16.58 8.11
CA ASP A 651 3.98 17.21 8.69
C ASP A 651 4.32 17.89 10.04
N GLY A 652 3.86 19.13 10.24
CA GLY A 652 4.13 19.89 11.47
C GLY A 652 5.52 20.55 11.55
N GLY A 653 6.43 20.24 10.62
CA GLY A 653 7.71 20.93 10.45
C GLY A 653 8.76 20.64 11.53
N ILE A 654 9.82 21.45 11.58
CA ILE A 654 11.00 21.24 12.44
C ILE A 654 10.62 21.12 13.92
N ALA A 655 9.61 21.86 14.37
CA ALA A 655 9.23 21.81 15.78
C ALA A 655 8.64 20.46 16.19
N GLN A 656 7.85 19.83 15.31
CA GLN A 656 7.30 18.49 15.54
C GLN A 656 8.43 17.45 15.65
N VAL A 657 9.36 17.48 14.70
CA VAL A 657 10.54 16.59 14.67
C VAL A 657 11.35 16.69 15.97
N LEU A 658 11.63 17.90 16.43
CA LEU A 658 12.37 18.10 17.68
C LEU A 658 11.60 17.58 18.91
N VAL A 659 10.27 17.67 18.91
CA VAL A 659 9.42 17.09 19.97
C VAL A 659 9.48 15.57 19.94
N GLU A 660 9.36 14.95 18.77
CA GLU A 660 9.38 13.50 18.59
C GLU A 660 10.73 12.91 19.02
N MET A 661 11.85 13.48 18.54
CA MET A 661 13.20 13.06 18.96
C MET A 661 13.39 13.21 20.48
N ALA A 662 12.95 14.33 21.06
CA ALA A 662 13.07 14.59 22.50
C ALA A 662 12.27 13.59 23.35
N LEU A 663 11.03 13.30 22.94
CA LEU A 663 10.14 12.37 23.64
C LEU A 663 10.62 10.93 23.52
N ALA A 664 11.07 10.52 22.33
CA ALA A 664 11.62 9.19 22.05
C ALA A 664 12.88 8.92 22.89
N SER A 665 13.76 9.91 23.04
CA SER A 665 14.97 9.79 23.87
C SER A 665 14.75 10.09 25.35
N ASN A 666 13.58 10.60 25.73
CA ASN A 666 13.32 11.12 27.08
C ASN A 666 14.43 12.10 27.53
N ALA A 667 14.90 12.93 26.60
CA ALA A 667 16.03 13.85 26.78
C ALA A 667 15.75 15.16 26.04
N GLY A 668 15.95 16.28 26.73
CA GLY A 668 15.78 17.62 26.18
C GLY A 668 16.93 18.06 25.29
N GLY A 669 16.72 19.22 24.65
CA GLY A 669 17.68 19.88 23.79
C GLY A 669 17.54 21.39 23.85
N ARG A 670 18.60 22.10 23.50
CA ARG A 670 18.64 23.56 23.39
C ARG A 670 18.78 23.94 21.94
N CYS A 671 17.70 24.37 21.33
CA CYS A 671 17.63 24.73 19.92
C CYS A 671 17.45 26.24 19.76
N SER A 672 17.94 26.79 18.67
CA SER A 672 17.82 28.21 18.30
C SER A 672 17.36 28.33 16.86
N VAL A 673 16.61 29.39 16.56
CA VAL A 673 16.21 29.71 15.20
C VAL A 673 17.37 30.45 14.52
N PRO A 674 17.85 30.00 13.35
CA PRO A 674 18.87 30.71 12.59
C PRO A 674 18.43 32.14 12.24
N GLY A 675 19.39 33.07 12.15
CA GLY A 675 19.08 34.44 11.73
C GLY A 675 18.64 34.51 10.26
N GLY A 676 17.74 35.44 9.93
CA GLY A 676 17.29 35.70 8.55
C GLY A 676 15.97 35.02 8.16
N ILE A 677 15.40 34.21 9.06
CA ILE A 677 14.07 33.62 8.93
C ILE A 677 13.28 33.90 10.22
N ASP A 678 11.96 34.10 10.12
CA ASP A 678 11.15 34.29 11.32
C ASP A 678 10.90 32.96 12.05
N PRO A 679 10.75 32.98 13.39
CA PRO A 679 10.56 31.77 14.18
C PRO A 679 9.38 30.90 13.76
N PHE A 680 8.25 31.48 13.37
CA PHE A 680 7.07 30.70 13.00
C PHE A 680 7.33 29.93 11.71
N THR A 681 7.81 30.61 10.66
CA THR A 681 8.15 29.97 9.39
C THR A 681 9.20 28.87 9.56
N TYR A 682 10.25 29.14 10.35
CA TYR A 682 11.28 28.14 10.59
C TYR A 682 10.74 26.88 11.28
N LEU A 683 9.91 27.05 12.30
CA LEU A 683 9.45 25.97 13.16
C LEU A 683 8.35 25.12 12.53
N PHE A 684 7.43 25.71 11.77
CA PHE A 684 6.20 25.04 11.34
C PHE A 684 6.05 24.86 9.83
N SER A 685 6.95 25.41 9.01
CA SER A 685 6.91 25.15 7.57
C SER A 685 7.18 23.67 7.28
N GLU A 686 6.48 23.13 6.29
CA GLU A 686 6.55 21.75 5.82
C GLU A 686 7.32 21.65 4.48
N SER A 687 8.23 22.59 4.19
CA SER A 687 9.15 22.48 3.05
C SER A 687 9.80 21.09 2.95
N ALA A 688 9.77 20.50 1.75
CA ALA A 688 10.34 19.18 1.48
C ALA A 688 11.88 19.20 1.41
N GLY A 689 12.52 18.02 1.36
CA GLY A 689 13.98 17.90 1.21
C GLY A 689 14.78 18.35 2.43
N ARG A 690 14.23 18.12 3.63
CA ARG A 690 14.86 18.44 4.92
C ARG A 690 14.88 17.27 5.89
N ALA A 691 15.91 17.23 6.74
CA ALA A 691 16.03 16.29 7.85
C ALA A 691 16.73 16.96 9.05
N VAL A 692 16.39 16.55 10.27
CA VAL A 692 17.17 16.85 11.48
C VAL A 692 18.16 15.72 11.71
N VAL A 693 19.43 16.05 11.93
CA VAL A 693 20.47 15.08 12.28
C VAL A 693 21.15 15.47 13.59
N VAL A 694 21.52 14.48 14.38
CA VAL A 694 22.27 14.63 15.62
C VAL A 694 23.64 14.02 15.47
N VAL A 695 24.66 14.81 15.77
CA VAL A 695 26.05 14.60 15.34
C VAL A 695 26.95 14.66 16.55
N PRO A 696 27.82 13.65 16.77
CA PRO A 696 28.86 13.73 17.78
C PRO A 696 29.75 14.96 17.54
N ALA A 697 30.12 15.67 18.61
CA ALA A 697 30.92 16.90 18.49
C ALA A 697 32.23 16.69 17.70
N GLU A 698 32.84 15.51 17.80
CA GLU A 698 34.05 15.11 17.05
C GLU A 698 33.82 14.89 15.53
N HIS A 699 32.57 14.82 15.09
CA HIS A 699 32.15 14.60 13.70
C HIS A 699 31.57 15.85 13.04
N GLU A 700 31.39 16.94 13.79
CA GLU A 700 30.82 18.19 13.30
C GLU A 700 31.53 18.73 12.05
N ALA A 701 32.86 18.88 12.11
CA ALA A 701 33.64 19.42 10.99
C ALA A 701 33.46 18.57 9.73
N ARG A 702 33.38 17.24 9.88
CA ARG A 702 33.17 16.32 8.77
C ARG A 702 31.79 16.48 8.15
N LEU A 703 30.74 16.66 8.96
CA LEU A 703 29.40 16.92 8.44
C LEU A 703 29.38 18.21 7.61
N VAL A 704 29.91 19.30 8.18
CA VAL A 704 29.94 20.61 7.53
C VAL A 704 30.69 20.54 6.20
N ASP A 705 31.86 19.89 6.17
CA ASP A 705 32.65 19.73 4.96
C ASP A 705 31.91 18.91 3.88
N VAL A 706 31.27 17.79 4.25
CA VAL A 706 30.51 16.95 3.31
C VAL A 706 29.32 17.71 2.73
N CYS A 707 28.56 18.41 3.58
CA CYS A 707 27.41 19.19 3.15
C CYS A 707 27.84 20.35 2.24
N ALA A 708 28.86 21.11 2.64
CA ALA A 708 29.39 22.22 1.84
C ALA A 708 29.93 21.76 0.49
N ALA A 709 30.69 20.66 0.46
CA ALA A 709 31.27 20.12 -0.78
C ALA A 709 30.20 19.68 -1.80
N ARG A 710 29.04 19.24 -1.33
CA ARG A 710 27.91 18.83 -2.18
C ARG A 710 26.84 19.92 -2.34
N GLY A 711 27.03 21.08 -1.69
CA GLY A 711 26.11 22.21 -1.76
C GLY A 711 24.78 22.00 -1.04
N LEU A 712 24.72 21.11 -0.03
CA LEU A 712 23.55 20.96 0.84
C LEU A 712 23.69 21.92 2.04
N PRO A 713 22.71 22.81 2.31
CA PRO A 713 22.72 23.63 3.51
C PRO A 713 22.65 22.77 4.78
N ALA A 714 23.46 23.11 5.77
CA ALA A 714 23.48 22.48 7.09
C ALA A 714 23.54 23.57 8.15
N ALA A 715 22.47 23.74 8.91
CA ALA A 715 22.35 24.75 9.95
C ALA A 715 22.55 24.11 11.32
N HIS A 716 23.60 24.52 12.04
CA HIS A 716 23.74 24.19 13.45
C HIS A 716 22.67 24.93 14.24
N ILE A 717 21.77 24.19 14.88
CA ILE A 717 20.64 24.79 15.60
C ILE A 717 20.73 24.60 17.10
N GLY A 718 21.56 23.68 17.60
CA GLY A 718 21.57 23.39 19.01
C GLY A 718 22.42 22.21 19.45
N GLU A 719 22.14 21.77 20.67
CA GLU A 719 22.77 20.61 21.29
C GLU A 719 21.78 19.83 22.15
N VAL A 720 22.02 18.53 22.30
CA VAL A 720 21.32 17.68 23.27
C VAL A 720 21.84 18.00 24.67
N ASP A 721 20.99 18.50 25.56
CA ASP A 721 21.41 18.93 26.91
C ASP A 721 21.08 17.90 28.02
N GLY A 722 20.32 16.86 27.69
CA GLY A 722 19.91 15.80 28.63
C GLY A 722 18.89 16.24 29.68
N GLY A 723 18.39 17.47 29.59
CA GLY A 723 17.38 18.03 30.48
C GLY A 723 16.01 17.37 30.30
N LYS A 724 15.02 17.88 31.05
CA LYS A 724 13.61 17.46 30.93
C LYS A 724 12.73 18.54 30.30
N GLU A 725 13.35 19.41 29.51
CA GLU A 725 12.69 20.47 28.76
C GLU A 725 13.27 20.53 27.35
N LEU A 726 12.43 20.81 26.37
CA LEU A 726 12.86 21.28 25.05
C LEU A 726 12.88 22.81 25.07
N LYS A 727 14.04 23.41 24.79
CA LYS A 727 14.25 24.86 24.93
C LYS A 727 14.51 25.48 23.56
N PHE A 728 13.65 26.39 23.15
CA PHE A 728 13.84 27.26 21.98
C PHE A 728 14.43 28.59 22.47
N VAL A 729 15.76 28.73 22.37
CA VAL A 729 16.53 29.83 22.95
C VAL A 729 16.02 31.18 22.45
N GLY A 730 15.71 32.08 23.38
CA GLY A 730 15.18 33.41 23.09
C GLY A 730 13.67 33.43 22.79
N LEU A 731 13.01 32.27 22.76
CA LEU A 731 11.57 32.13 22.56
C LEU A 731 10.93 31.57 23.83
N PHE A 732 10.93 30.25 24.03
CA PHE A 732 10.23 29.59 25.13
C PHE A 732 10.87 28.24 25.51
N SER A 733 10.41 27.66 26.62
CA SER A 733 10.74 26.30 27.03
C SER A 733 9.46 25.52 27.31
N VAL A 734 9.47 24.22 27.03
CA VAL A 734 8.35 23.30 27.31
C VAL A 734 8.88 22.06 28.01
N ALA A 735 8.23 21.65 29.09
CA ALA A 735 8.60 20.43 29.79
C ALA A 735 8.27 19.19 28.94
N LEU A 736 9.13 18.17 28.97
CA LEU A 736 8.85 16.91 28.27
C LEU A 736 7.57 16.24 28.78
N THR A 737 7.18 16.47 30.04
CA THR A 737 5.92 15.97 30.59
C THR A 737 4.71 16.65 29.96
N GLU A 738 4.79 17.96 29.72
CA GLU A 738 3.73 18.76 29.06
C GLU A 738 3.59 18.33 27.59
N LEU A 739 4.72 18.18 26.88
CA LEU A 739 4.73 17.65 25.51
C LEU A 739 4.18 16.22 25.45
N ARG A 740 4.53 15.36 26.41
CA ARG A 740 4.05 13.97 26.45
C ARG A 740 2.54 13.89 26.64
N GLU A 741 1.99 14.71 27.53
CA GLU A 741 0.54 14.77 27.74
C GLU A 741 -0.20 15.21 26.47
N ALA A 742 0.32 16.22 25.77
CA ALA A 742 -0.23 16.68 24.49
C ALA A 742 -0.11 15.60 23.39
N HIS A 743 1.08 15.04 23.20
CA HIS A 743 1.41 14.13 22.11
C HIS A 743 0.79 12.74 22.28
N GLU A 744 0.90 12.15 23.46
CA GLU A 744 0.45 10.77 23.71
C GLU A 744 -0.99 10.69 24.20
N GLY A 745 -1.57 11.79 24.67
CA GLY A 745 -2.90 11.82 25.27
C GLY A 745 -4.06 11.94 24.28
N THR A 746 -3.83 12.34 23.02
CA THR A 746 -4.93 12.63 22.08
C THR A 746 -5.72 11.39 21.66
N LEU A 747 -5.08 10.40 21.02
CA LEU A 747 -5.81 9.22 20.53
C LEU A 747 -6.43 8.38 21.66
N PRO A 748 -5.75 8.15 22.81
CA PRO A 748 -6.38 7.46 23.94
C PRO A 748 -7.63 8.17 24.48
N ARG A 749 -7.68 9.51 24.48
CA ARG A 749 -8.91 10.24 24.90
C ARG A 749 -10.04 10.08 23.89
N LEU A 750 -9.71 9.97 22.60
CA LEU A 750 -10.70 9.84 21.53
C LEU A 750 -11.24 8.41 21.39
N PHE A 751 -10.44 7.39 21.68
CA PHE A 751 -10.77 6.00 21.36
C PHE A 751 -10.68 5.01 22.54
N GLY A 752 -10.12 5.42 23.68
CA GLY A 752 -9.96 4.60 24.88
C GLY A 752 -11.13 4.63 25.86
#